data_AF-R1ETA8-F1
#
_entry.id   AF-R1ETA8-F1
#
_cell.length_a   1.000
_cell.length_b   1.000
_cell.length_c   1.000
_cell.angle_alpha   90.00
_cell.angle_beta   90.00
_cell.angle_gamma   90.00
#
_symmetry.space_group_name_H-M   'P 1'
#
loop_
_entity.id
_entity.type
_entity.pdbx_description
1 polymer ?
#
loop_
_entity_poly.entity_id
_entity_poly.type
_entity_poly.pdbx_seq_one_letter_code
_entity_poly.pdbx_strand_id
1 'polypeptide(L)'
;MPRHACLTLAWVAGTVYSALTATAAPTWPSSQDELEDIMVLNTGHRARGFAVPVTPCSFSAQGAGRVQAAEWIRTAFHDMATGNTYTGVGGLDASIAYETRSGENVGPAFNTTLATYAPFLTSRSSMADLIALGVYTAVRSCGGPVVPIRTGRVDARAAGAIGVPLPQNSLGTFTNQFDRTGFSVTEMISVVACGHTLGGVHAANNPEIVPVGSAEDDVVKFDSTDAFDNKVVTEYLSNTTNNALVVGPSTGNGRNSDARVFAADGNATVRAMAVPDTFNSVCATMLQKMVDVVPRGITLTDPISVYDVKPSGLQLTLLGGGESISFSGDIRVRTTERAASSIASVKLVYKDRDGADSCGDCSLDTESSGSQFYGFSTSIPSESSISSFNVLITLTSGETELHDNNGSGFAMQDSVIFQSPQSCLSGTAMTVTAAVRNTESTPTLNVTLKVPNSRSVLPVLSASTVAMTKQSSIGPYDLYSASYTLTSAQLETTRFDVKLSSGAADSFKNSADLSDTCVDLSPDPPTSTSSTAAPSSSTTAAPISSSTATPTSSSTTAAPTSTSPPSSSTTSTTPTPTTLACPASDGTTWPLSSGQTFAIKCGKDYQAGQIGVAWAASFEGCLEACVAATGCKAVAWTGGEAAGNCYLKDQSDGSVDVEGVWGAVLVG
;
A
#
# COMPACT_ATOMS: atom_id res chain seq x y z
N MET A 1 20.04 -1.93 -83.22
CA MET A 1 18.89 -1.00 -83.28
C MET A 1 17.63 -1.86 -83.31
N PRO A 2 16.57 -1.64 -82.51
CA PRO A 2 16.03 -0.40 -81.93
C PRO A 2 16.16 -0.34 -80.38
N ARG A 3 16.28 0.85 -79.76
CA ARG A 3 15.27 1.80 -79.22
C ARG A 3 14.51 1.30 -77.97
N HIS A 4 14.77 2.02 -76.88
CA HIS A 4 14.18 1.92 -75.55
C HIS A 4 12.66 2.09 -75.50
N ALA A 5 12.02 1.35 -74.59
CA ALA A 5 10.77 1.72 -73.95
C ALA A 5 11.03 1.85 -72.44
N CYS A 6 10.69 3.02 -71.90
CA CYS A 6 10.78 3.41 -70.50
C CYS A 6 9.61 2.77 -69.75
N LEU A 7 9.87 1.97 -68.70
CA LEU A 7 8.85 1.54 -67.74
C LEU A 7 9.04 2.31 -66.43
N THR A 8 8.03 3.10 -66.10
CA THR A 8 7.88 3.89 -64.88
C THR A 8 7.62 2.96 -63.68
N LEU A 9 8.41 3.14 -62.60
CA LEU A 9 8.14 2.58 -61.28
C LEU A 9 6.80 3.12 -60.74
N ALA A 10 5.82 2.24 -60.52
CA ALA A 10 4.66 2.54 -59.70
C ALA A 10 5.02 2.26 -58.23
N TRP A 11 5.06 3.32 -57.42
CA TRP A 11 5.13 3.22 -55.96
C TRP A 11 3.79 2.71 -55.42
N VAL A 12 3.77 1.50 -54.86
CA VAL A 12 2.66 1.04 -54.03
C VAL A 12 2.91 1.54 -52.61
N ALA A 13 2.27 2.64 -52.25
CA ALA A 13 2.17 3.08 -50.87
C ALA A 13 1.22 2.12 -50.12
N GLY A 14 1.78 1.14 -49.42
CA GLY A 14 1.03 0.34 -48.46
C GLY A 14 0.71 1.18 -47.24
N THR A 15 -0.53 1.64 -47.12
CA THR A 15 -1.07 2.18 -45.88
C THR A 15 -1.18 1.04 -44.86
N VAL A 16 -0.21 0.97 -43.95
CA VAL A 16 -0.36 0.20 -42.71
C VAL A 16 -1.41 0.92 -41.88
N TYR A 17 -2.65 0.44 -41.95
CA TYR A 17 -3.65 0.75 -40.93
C TYR A 17 -3.18 0.08 -39.64
N SER A 18 -2.50 0.84 -38.79
CA SER A 18 -2.40 0.51 -37.37
C SER A 18 -3.81 0.58 -36.82
N ALA A 19 -4.50 -0.56 -36.75
CA ALA A 19 -5.71 -0.70 -35.97
C ALA A 19 -5.31 -0.50 -34.50
N LEU A 20 -5.39 0.73 -34.01
CA LEU A 20 -5.52 0.97 -32.58
C LEU A 20 -6.81 0.26 -32.18
N THR A 21 -6.69 -0.90 -31.56
CA THR A 21 -7.77 -1.48 -30.77
C THR A 21 -8.04 -0.49 -29.65
N ALA A 22 -9.04 0.37 -29.81
CA ALA A 22 -9.54 1.20 -28.73
C ALA A 22 -9.98 0.25 -27.61
N THR A 23 -9.21 0.19 -26.53
CA THR A 23 -9.63 -0.49 -25.31
C THR A 23 -10.90 0.18 -24.83
N ALA A 24 -11.98 -0.57 -24.65
CA ALA A 24 -13.23 -0.03 -24.14
C ALA A 24 -12.98 0.67 -22.79
N ALA A 25 -13.63 1.81 -22.56
CA ALA A 25 -13.52 2.50 -21.28
C ALA A 25 -14.02 1.57 -20.14
N PRO A 26 -13.40 1.58 -18.95
CA PRO A 26 -13.83 0.74 -17.85
C PRO A 26 -15.21 1.16 -17.32
N THR A 27 -16.05 0.18 -16.95
CA THR A 27 -17.36 0.42 -16.31
C THR A 27 -17.26 0.26 -14.80
N TRP A 28 -17.74 1.25 -14.05
CA TRP A 28 -17.81 1.23 -12.59
C TRP A 28 -19.19 0.72 -12.09
N PRO A 29 -19.29 0.04 -10.94
CA PRO A 29 -18.19 -0.51 -10.17
C PRO A 29 -17.63 -1.79 -10.83
N SER A 30 -16.38 -2.10 -10.54
CA SER A 30 -15.70 -3.31 -10.98
C SER A 30 -14.98 -4.01 -9.83
N SER A 31 -14.61 -5.27 -10.03
CA SER A 31 -13.78 -6.01 -9.06
C SER A 31 -12.35 -5.47 -8.94
N GLN A 32 -11.93 -4.54 -9.81
CA GLN A 32 -10.58 -3.98 -9.84
C GLN A 32 -10.47 -2.63 -9.11
N ASP A 33 -11.60 -2.08 -8.65
CA ASP A 33 -11.66 -0.68 -8.18
C ASP A 33 -10.75 -0.40 -6.99
N GLU A 34 -10.64 -1.35 -6.04
CA GLU A 34 -9.75 -1.20 -4.87
C GLU A 34 -8.27 -1.18 -5.30
N LEU A 35 -7.86 -2.11 -6.17
CA LEU A 35 -6.49 -2.13 -6.68
C LEU A 35 -6.15 -0.91 -7.52
N GLU A 36 -7.10 -0.43 -8.31
CA GLU A 36 -6.92 0.79 -9.10
C GLU A 36 -6.69 2.00 -8.20
N ASP A 37 -7.44 2.16 -7.10
CA ASP A 37 -7.21 3.22 -6.13
C ASP A 37 -5.84 3.11 -5.46
N ILE A 38 -5.44 1.90 -5.06
CA ILE A 38 -4.10 1.64 -4.49
C ILE A 38 -3.01 2.02 -5.50
N MET A 39 -3.20 1.72 -6.78
CA MET A 39 -2.26 2.00 -7.85
C MET A 39 -2.09 3.50 -8.12
N VAL A 40 -3.18 4.27 -8.17
CA VAL A 40 -3.13 5.66 -8.66
C VAL A 40 -3.18 6.73 -7.57
N LEU A 41 -3.81 6.46 -6.41
CA LEU A 41 -3.98 7.45 -5.34
C LEU A 41 -2.80 7.45 -4.38
N ASN A 42 -1.64 7.96 -4.82
CA ASN A 42 -0.43 7.93 -3.98
C ASN A 42 -0.25 9.14 -3.06
N THR A 43 -0.88 10.28 -3.37
CA THR A 43 -0.70 11.55 -2.62
C THR A 43 -1.99 12.37 -2.58
N GLY A 44 -2.12 13.26 -1.59
CA GLY A 44 -3.24 14.21 -1.51
C GLY A 44 -4.49 13.63 -0.84
N HIS A 45 -5.66 14.20 -1.18
CA HIS A 45 -6.94 13.77 -0.64
C HIS A 45 -7.23 12.31 -1.06
N ARG A 46 -7.70 11.48 -0.12
CA ARG A 46 -7.95 10.03 -0.31
C ARG A 46 -6.73 9.22 -0.77
N ALA A 47 -5.51 9.71 -0.51
CA ALA A 47 -4.30 8.96 -0.80
C ALA A 47 -4.27 7.61 -0.07
N ARG A 48 -3.94 6.57 -0.82
CA ARG A 48 -3.59 5.22 -0.36
C ARG A 48 -2.10 5.09 -0.07
N GLY A 49 -1.26 5.87 -0.74
CA GLY A 49 0.17 5.99 -0.42
C GLY A 49 1.02 4.74 -0.70
N PHE A 50 0.58 3.86 -1.60
CA PHE A 50 1.26 2.59 -1.87
C PHE A 50 2.69 2.80 -2.39
N ALA A 51 2.94 3.80 -3.23
CA ALA A 51 4.25 4.08 -3.82
C ALA A 51 5.24 4.82 -2.92
N VAL A 52 4.81 5.32 -1.76
CA VAL A 52 5.66 6.09 -0.83
C VAL A 52 6.94 5.33 -0.46
N PRO A 53 6.91 4.03 -0.12
CA PRO A 53 8.10 3.30 0.32
C PRO A 53 9.13 3.02 -0.78
N VAL A 54 8.86 3.37 -2.03
CA VAL A 54 9.76 3.18 -3.17
C VAL A 54 10.00 4.47 -3.96
N THR A 55 9.56 5.60 -3.45
CA THR A 55 9.66 6.90 -4.11
C THR A 55 10.42 7.90 -3.24
N PRO A 56 11.58 8.45 -3.68
CA PRO A 56 12.27 8.16 -4.95
C PRO A 56 12.85 6.72 -5.00
N CYS A 57 13.29 6.25 -6.18
CA CYS A 57 13.81 4.88 -6.37
C CYS A 57 14.85 4.44 -5.33
N SER A 58 15.76 5.35 -4.96
CA SER A 58 16.83 5.11 -3.99
C SER A 58 16.36 5.04 -2.53
N PHE A 59 15.07 5.22 -2.27
CA PHE A 59 14.52 5.26 -0.92
C PHE A 59 14.40 3.85 -0.31
N SER A 60 14.63 3.78 1.00
CA SER A 60 14.40 2.61 1.84
C SER A 60 14.19 3.04 3.28
N ALA A 61 13.11 2.59 3.90
CA ALA A 61 12.84 2.82 5.31
C ALA A 61 13.75 2.02 6.26
N GLN A 62 14.52 1.05 5.74
CA GLN A 62 15.39 0.20 6.56
C GLN A 62 16.86 0.66 6.55
N GLY A 63 17.13 1.89 6.10
CA GLY A 63 18.46 2.51 6.14
C GLY A 63 19.24 2.45 4.84
N ALA A 64 20.47 2.96 4.91
CA ALA A 64 21.42 3.09 3.80
C ALA A 64 21.81 1.72 3.19
N GLY A 65 22.33 1.72 1.97
CA GLY A 65 22.67 0.51 1.23
C GLY A 65 21.48 -0.36 0.76
N ARG A 66 20.23 0.04 1.04
CA ARG A 66 19.03 -0.70 0.62
C ARG A 66 18.19 0.11 -0.36
N VAL A 67 17.63 -0.60 -1.34
CA VAL A 67 16.75 -0.05 -2.37
C VAL A 67 15.44 -0.80 -2.30
N GLN A 68 14.39 -0.19 -1.73
CA GLN A 68 13.14 -0.90 -1.44
C GLN A 68 12.43 -1.38 -2.72
N ALA A 69 12.58 -0.63 -3.83
CA ALA A 69 12.08 -1.02 -5.14
C ALA A 69 12.69 -2.35 -5.63
N ALA A 70 14.00 -2.56 -5.43
CA ALA A 70 14.67 -3.81 -5.79
C ALA A 70 14.13 -4.99 -5.00
N GLU A 71 13.81 -4.79 -3.72
CA GLU A 71 13.27 -5.82 -2.85
C GLU A 71 11.84 -6.22 -3.20
N TRP A 72 11.05 -5.29 -3.72
CA TRP A 72 9.70 -5.57 -4.21
C TRP A 72 9.75 -6.46 -5.47
N ILE A 73 10.64 -6.13 -6.41
CA ILE A 73 10.89 -6.96 -7.60
C ILE A 73 11.42 -8.35 -7.18
N ARG A 74 12.37 -8.40 -6.23
CA ARG A 74 12.90 -9.66 -5.69
C ARG A 74 11.80 -10.49 -5.02
N THR A 75 10.92 -9.87 -4.24
CA THR A 75 9.81 -10.58 -3.59
C THR A 75 8.87 -11.21 -4.60
N ALA A 76 8.52 -10.48 -5.67
CA ALA A 76 7.70 -11.01 -6.76
C ALA A 76 8.38 -12.15 -7.53
N PHE A 77 9.68 -12.02 -7.83
CA PHE A 77 10.43 -13.11 -8.47
C PHE A 77 10.46 -14.37 -7.61
N HIS A 78 10.75 -14.23 -6.31
CA HIS A 78 10.84 -15.37 -5.40
C HIS A 78 9.49 -16.05 -5.18
N ASP A 79 8.39 -15.29 -5.08
CA ASP A 79 7.03 -15.84 -5.03
C ASP A 79 6.72 -16.64 -6.31
N MET A 80 6.98 -16.05 -7.48
CA MET A 80 6.78 -16.69 -8.77
C MET A 80 7.63 -17.96 -8.97
N ALA A 81 8.89 -17.94 -8.53
CA ALA A 81 9.91 -18.93 -8.89
C ALA A 81 9.60 -20.36 -8.42
N THR A 82 8.71 -20.54 -7.44
CA THR A 82 8.21 -21.85 -6.98
C THR A 82 7.21 -22.46 -7.97
N GLY A 83 6.75 -21.68 -8.95
CA GLY A 83 5.78 -22.06 -9.95
C GLY A 83 6.26 -23.14 -10.94
N ASN A 84 5.27 -23.85 -11.49
CA ASN A 84 5.48 -24.88 -12.49
C ASN A 84 4.37 -24.88 -13.53
N THR A 85 4.68 -24.44 -14.74
CA THR A 85 3.73 -24.32 -15.85
C THR A 85 3.29 -25.68 -16.39
N TYR A 86 4.13 -26.72 -16.26
CA TYR A 86 3.79 -28.09 -16.65
C TYR A 86 2.72 -28.69 -15.74
N THR A 87 2.90 -28.58 -14.41
CA THR A 87 1.92 -29.10 -13.44
C THR A 87 0.77 -28.12 -13.20
N GLY A 88 0.97 -26.83 -13.43
CA GLY A 88 0.00 -25.76 -13.21
C GLY A 88 -0.15 -25.37 -11.73
N VAL A 89 0.92 -25.48 -10.94
CA VAL A 89 0.92 -25.21 -9.49
C VAL A 89 1.94 -24.12 -9.17
N GLY A 90 1.64 -23.29 -8.16
CA GLY A 90 2.49 -22.17 -7.75
C GLY A 90 2.48 -21.02 -8.77
N GLY A 91 3.46 -20.14 -8.68
CA GLY A 91 3.53 -18.90 -9.46
C GLY A 91 3.34 -17.71 -8.53
N LEU A 92 2.90 -16.58 -9.07
CA LEU A 92 2.62 -15.38 -8.27
C LEU A 92 1.30 -15.57 -7.52
N ASP A 93 1.37 -16.20 -6.35
CA ASP A 93 0.22 -16.58 -5.52
C ASP A 93 0.39 -16.20 -4.05
N ALA A 94 1.39 -15.39 -3.70
CA ALA A 94 1.74 -14.99 -2.34
C ALA A 94 2.12 -16.15 -1.39
N SER A 95 2.50 -17.32 -1.92
CA SER A 95 3.07 -18.42 -1.15
C SER A 95 4.37 -18.03 -0.43
N ILE A 96 5.10 -17.02 -0.91
CA ILE A 96 6.29 -16.46 -0.27
C ILE A 96 6.07 -16.08 1.20
N ALA A 97 4.83 -15.73 1.58
CA ALA A 97 4.45 -15.42 2.97
C ALA A 97 4.67 -16.57 3.95
N TYR A 98 4.72 -17.81 3.47
CA TYR A 98 4.97 -19.03 4.23
C TYR A 98 6.43 -19.50 4.13
N GLU A 99 7.26 -18.82 3.33
CA GLU A 99 8.56 -19.31 2.89
C GLU A 99 9.73 -18.42 3.30
N THR A 100 9.48 -17.33 4.03
CA THR A 100 10.52 -16.35 4.42
C THR A 100 11.58 -16.89 5.38
N ARG A 101 11.39 -18.13 5.87
CA ARG A 101 12.36 -18.86 6.70
C ARG A 101 13.14 -19.92 5.91
N SER A 102 12.89 -20.04 4.60
CA SER A 102 13.61 -20.95 3.71
C SER A 102 15.04 -20.45 3.45
N GLY A 103 15.98 -21.38 3.29
CA GLY A 103 17.34 -21.06 2.84
C GLY A 103 17.39 -20.48 1.42
N GLU A 104 16.29 -20.56 0.67
CA GLU A 104 16.15 -19.94 -0.65
C GLU A 104 15.69 -18.47 -0.58
N ASN A 105 15.21 -18.02 0.58
CA ASN A 105 14.60 -16.70 0.80
C ASN A 105 15.32 -15.93 1.91
N VAL A 106 16.66 -15.91 1.86
CA VAL A 106 17.47 -15.26 2.90
C VAL A 106 17.40 -13.73 2.80
N GLY A 107 17.31 -13.08 3.96
CA GLY A 107 17.35 -11.63 4.13
C GLY A 107 16.00 -11.02 4.50
N PRO A 108 16.00 -9.77 5.00
CA PRO A 108 14.79 -9.14 5.54
C PRO A 108 13.78 -8.70 4.47
N ALA A 109 14.21 -8.59 3.20
CA ALA A 109 13.45 -8.04 2.08
C ALA A 109 12.02 -8.58 1.95
N PHE A 110 11.80 -9.88 2.14
CA PHE A 110 10.49 -10.49 1.99
C PHE A 110 9.55 -10.06 3.13
N ASN A 111 10.01 -10.14 4.38
CA ASN A 111 9.21 -9.75 5.53
C ASN A 111 8.89 -8.24 5.50
N THR A 112 9.86 -7.40 5.14
CA THR A 112 9.65 -5.95 5.07
C THR A 112 8.71 -5.57 3.93
N THR A 113 8.83 -6.21 2.76
CA THR A 113 7.91 -6.02 1.63
C THR A 113 6.48 -6.43 1.98
N LEU A 114 6.30 -7.65 2.50
CA LEU A 114 4.98 -8.16 2.87
C LEU A 114 4.34 -7.36 4.01
N ALA A 115 5.13 -6.93 5.00
CA ALA A 115 4.64 -6.04 6.07
C ALA A 115 4.18 -4.68 5.49
N THR A 116 4.87 -4.16 4.49
CA THR A 116 4.50 -2.93 3.78
C THR A 116 3.18 -3.08 3.02
N TYR A 117 2.91 -4.26 2.44
CA TYR A 117 1.68 -4.54 1.71
C TYR A 117 0.51 -4.93 2.62
N ALA A 118 0.78 -5.43 3.83
CA ALA A 118 -0.23 -5.96 4.75
C ALA A 118 -1.41 -5.01 5.05
N PRO A 119 -1.24 -3.68 5.17
CA PRO A 119 -2.36 -2.76 5.33
C PRO A 119 -3.36 -2.81 4.15
N PHE A 120 -2.87 -3.05 2.94
CA PHE A 120 -3.66 -3.08 1.70
C PHE A 120 -4.34 -4.41 1.44
N LEU A 121 -4.00 -5.49 2.15
CA LEU A 121 -4.63 -6.80 2.00
C LEU A 121 -6.12 -6.73 2.38
N THR A 122 -7.02 -7.05 1.46
CA THR A 122 -8.46 -7.16 1.69
C THR A 122 -9.09 -8.25 0.81
N SER A 123 -10.38 -8.52 0.98
CA SER A 123 -11.12 -9.40 0.06
C SER A 123 -11.24 -8.85 -1.38
N ARG A 124 -10.92 -7.56 -1.60
CA ARG A 124 -10.88 -6.90 -2.91
C ARG A 124 -9.46 -6.62 -3.42
N SER A 125 -8.44 -7.03 -2.65
CA SER A 125 -7.02 -6.80 -2.95
C SER A 125 -6.17 -7.92 -2.33
N SER A 126 -6.07 -9.04 -3.04
CA SER A 126 -5.26 -10.18 -2.62
C SER A 126 -3.79 -9.80 -2.52
N MET A 127 -3.05 -10.45 -1.63
CA MET A 127 -1.60 -10.21 -1.51
C MET A 127 -0.87 -10.50 -2.81
N ALA A 128 -1.29 -11.54 -3.55
CA ALA A 128 -0.70 -11.88 -4.84
C ALA A 128 -0.89 -10.77 -5.87
N ASP A 129 -2.08 -10.14 -5.92
CA ASP A 129 -2.30 -8.96 -6.77
C ASP A 129 -1.51 -7.73 -6.28
N LEU A 130 -1.33 -7.56 -4.97
CA LEU A 130 -0.49 -6.51 -4.39
C LEU A 130 0.99 -6.70 -4.70
N ILE A 131 1.49 -7.93 -4.74
CA ILE A 131 2.86 -8.26 -5.17
C ILE A 131 3.06 -7.90 -6.65
N ALA A 132 2.08 -8.21 -7.52
CA ALA A 132 2.11 -7.79 -8.91
C ALA A 132 2.12 -6.27 -9.05
N LEU A 133 1.24 -5.57 -8.31
CA LEU A 133 1.20 -4.11 -8.25
C LEU A 133 2.52 -3.52 -7.72
N GLY A 134 3.18 -4.23 -6.80
CA GLY A 134 4.51 -3.94 -6.30
C GLY A 134 5.56 -3.85 -7.40
N VAL A 135 5.55 -4.79 -8.35
CA VAL A 135 6.46 -4.76 -9.52
C VAL A 135 6.22 -3.53 -10.38
N TYR A 136 4.97 -3.23 -10.74
CA TYR A 136 4.64 -2.00 -11.47
C TYR A 136 5.14 -0.76 -10.73
N THR A 137 4.83 -0.66 -9.44
CA THR A 137 5.14 0.52 -8.64
C THR A 137 6.65 0.71 -8.50
N ALA A 138 7.39 -0.35 -8.18
CA ALA A 138 8.85 -0.32 -8.07
C ALA A 138 9.51 0.10 -9.39
N VAL A 139 9.12 -0.51 -10.50
CA VAL A 139 9.68 -0.20 -11.83
C VAL A 139 9.38 1.25 -12.22
N ARG A 140 8.14 1.71 -12.03
CA ARG A 140 7.72 3.07 -12.38
C ARG A 140 8.39 4.14 -11.51
N SER A 141 8.56 3.89 -10.21
CA SER A 141 9.28 4.79 -9.31
C SER A 141 10.78 4.91 -9.64
N CYS A 142 11.32 3.93 -10.37
CA CYS A 142 12.70 3.90 -10.86
C CYS A 142 12.88 4.36 -12.32
N GLY A 143 11.83 4.90 -12.95
CA GLY A 143 11.90 5.39 -14.32
C GLY A 143 11.78 4.33 -15.41
N GLY A 144 11.50 3.08 -15.03
CA GLY A 144 11.39 1.95 -15.94
C GLY A 144 10.07 1.88 -16.70
N PRO A 145 9.87 0.83 -17.51
CA PRO A 145 8.70 0.70 -18.38
C PRO A 145 7.40 0.46 -17.60
N VAL A 146 6.26 0.60 -18.28
CA VAL A 146 4.96 0.18 -17.72
C VAL A 146 4.87 -1.34 -17.76
N VAL A 147 4.57 -1.95 -16.60
CA VAL A 147 4.17 -3.35 -16.46
C VAL A 147 2.66 -3.38 -16.17
N PRO A 148 1.81 -3.67 -17.17
CA PRO A 148 0.36 -3.72 -16.98
C PRO A 148 -0.09 -4.60 -15.80
N ILE A 149 -0.92 -4.04 -14.92
CA ILE A 149 -1.47 -4.79 -13.78
C ILE A 149 -2.78 -5.43 -14.17
N ARG A 150 -2.81 -6.77 -14.14
CA ARG A 150 -4.03 -7.57 -14.17
C ARG A 150 -4.36 -8.02 -12.76
N THR A 151 -5.63 -8.33 -12.49
CA THR A 151 -6.10 -8.80 -11.17
C THR A 151 -6.70 -10.18 -11.26
N GLY A 152 -7.06 -10.76 -10.11
CA GLY A 152 -7.73 -12.06 -10.01
C GLY A 152 -6.84 -13.17 -9.45
N ARG A 153 -5.63 -12.84 -8.97
CA ARG A 153 -4.78 -13.82 -8.29
C ARG A 153 -5.40 -14.22 -6.95
N VAL A 154 -5.19 -15.47 -6.57
CA VAL A 154 -5.72 -16.06 -5.33
C VAL A 154 -4.56 -16.36 -4.41
N ASP A 155 -4.62 -15.83 -3.19
CA ASP A 155 -3.58 -16.05 -2.18
C ASP A 155 -3.49 -17.53 -1.78
N ALA A 156 -2.28 -18.06 -1.80
CA ALA A 156 -1.93 -19.38 -1.32
C ALA A 156 -2.19 -19.52 0.17
N ARG A 157 -2.48 -20.74 0.61
CA ARG A 157 -2.72 -21.09 2.03
C ARG A 157 -1.58 -21.91 2.65
N ALA A 158 -0.50 -22.09 1.91
CA ALA A 158 0.69 -22.83 2.30
C ALA A 158 1.88 -22.40 1.44
N ALA A 159 3.08 -22.81 1.84
CA ALA A 159 4.28 -22.69 1.03
C ALA A 159 4.17 -23.48 -0.28
N GLY A 160 4.76 -22.93 -1.34
CA GLY A 160 5.02 -23.58 -2.60
C GLY A 160 6.16 -24.60 -2.52
N ALA A 161 6.52 -25.15 -3.67
CA ALA A 161 7.64 -26.08 -3.78
C ALA A 161 8.97 -25.33 -3.72
N ILE A 162 10.01 -25.98 -3.17
CA ILE A 162 11.37 -25.45 -3.25
C ILE A 162 11.85 -25.37 -4.70
N GLY A 163 12.84 -24.52 -4.94
CA GLY A 163 13.57 -24.44 -6.19
C GLY A 163 13.67 -23.04 -6.76
N VAL A 164 13.75 -22.02 -5.91
CA VAL A 164 14.18 -20.69 -6.32
C VAL A 164 15.66 -20.76 -6.77
N PRO A 165 16.06 -20.12 -7.89
CA PRO A 165 17.45 -20.06 -8.32
C PRO A 165 18.39 -19.47 -7.26
N LEU A 166 19.50 -20.16 -6.98
CA LEU A 166 20.53 -19.70 -6.04
C LEU A 166 21.82 -19.30 -6.75
N PRO A 167 22.59 -18.32 -6.22
CA PRO A 167 23.82 -17.83 -6.85
C PRO A 167 24.84 -18.91 -7.21
N GLN A 168 24.90 -20.02 -6.45
CA GLN A 168 25.82 -21.14 -6.68
C GLN A 168 25.34 -22.18 -7.70
N ASN A 169 24.10 -22.12 -8.17
CA ASN A 169 23.56 -23.14 -9.07
C ASN A 169 24.29 -23.16 -10.43
N SER A 170 24.29 -24.34 -11.06
CA SER A 170 24.90 -24.51 -12.39
C SER A 170 24.01 -23.89 -13.47
N LEU A 171 24.58 -23.59 -14.64
CA LEU A 171 23.80 -23.08 -15.77
C LEU A 171 22.66 -24.04 -16.17
N GLY A 172 22.90 -25.36 -16.19
CA GLY A 172 21.85 -26.34 -16.49
C GLY A 172 20.74 -26.36 -15.43
N THR A 173 21.07 -26.10 -14.17
CA THR A 173 20.08 -25.94 -13.09
C THR A 173 19.23 -24.70 -13.32
N PHE A 174 19.85 -23.56 -13.63
CA PHE A 174 19.12 -22.34 -13.99
C PHE A 174 18.18 -22.57 -15.17
N THR A 175 18.69 -23.15 -16.27
CA THR A 175 17.86 -23.45 -17.45
C THR A 175 16.63 -24.28 -17.08
N ASN A 176 16.79 -25.33 -16.25
CA ASN A 176 15.65 -26.16 -15.83
C ASN A 176 14.67 -25.42 -14.90
N GLN A 177 15.17 -24.58 -13.99
CA GLN A 177 14.33 -23.80 -13.07
C GLN A 177 13.50 -22.73 -13.80
N PHE A 178 14.10 -22.02 -14.75
CA PHE A 178 13.42 -21.03 -15.57
C PHE A 178 12.48 -21.67 -16.59
N ASP A 179 12.87 -22.78 -17.22
CA ASP A 179 12.00 -23.53 -18.13
C ASP A 179 10.72 -24.03 -17.42
N ARG A 180 10.86 -24.49 -16.17
CA ARG A 180 9.72 -24.89 -15.32
C ARG A 180 8.69 -23.76 -15.15
N THR A 181 9.13 -22.52 -15.01
CA THR A 181 8.24 -21.34 -14.90
C THR A 181 7.86 -20.76 -16.26
N GLY A 182 8.26 -21.40 -17.36
CA GLY A 182 7.89 -21.04 -18.72
C GLY A 182 8.83 -20.08 -19.42
N PHE A 183 10.04 -19.85 -18.89
CA PHE A 183 11.06 -18.96 -19.47
C PHE A 183 12.10 -19.76 -20.26
N SER A 184 12.28 -19.40 -21.53
CA SER A 184 13.39 -19.90 -22.35
C SER A 184 14.74 -19.35 -21.87
N VAL A 185 15.87 -19.86 -22.39
CA VAL A 185 17.21 -19.37 -22.05
C VAL A 185 17.37 -17.87 -22.34
N THR A 186 16.88 -17.39 -23.49
CA THR A 186 16.89 -15.96 -23.83
C THR A 186 16.09 -15.15 -22.81
N GLU A 187 14.90 -15.62 -22.44
CA GLU A 187 14.04 -14.92 -21.47
C GLU A 187 14.59 -14.97 -20.04
N MET A 188 15.27 -16.05 -19.66
CA MET A 188 16.05 -16.15 -18.42
C MET A 188 17.11 -15.05 -18.35
N ILE A 189 17.91 -14.89 -19.43
CA ILE A 189 18.93 -13.82 -19.49
C ILE A 189 18.26 -12.46 -19.33
N SER A 190 17.19 -12.23 -20.09
CA SER A 190 16.48 -10.96 -20.08
C SER A 190 15.89 -10.63 -18.71
N VAL A 191 15.15 -11.55 -18.08
CA VAL A 191 14.50 -11.27 -16.78
C VAL A 191 15.52 -11.08 -15.66
N VAL A 192 16.66 -11.78 -15.70
CA VAL A 192 17.77 -11.55 -14.75
C VAL A 192 18.36 -10.16 -14.93
N ALA A 193 18.63 -9.73 -16.17
CA ALA A 193 19.10 -8.36 -16.44
C ALA A 193 18.07 -7.30 -15.99
N CYS A 194 16.79 -7.53 -16.23
CA CYS A 194 15.71 -6.61 -15.84
C CYS A 194 15.51 -6.51 -14.33
N GLY A 195 15.73 -7.59 -13.58
CA GLY A 195 15.67 -7.57 -12.12
C GLY A 195 16.93 -6.94 -11.50
N HIS A 196 18.10 -7.31 -12.01
CA HIS A 196 19.39 -6.90 -11.47
C HIS A 196 19.88 -5.53 -11.97
N THR A 197 19.10 -4.77 -12.74
CA THR A 197 19.38 -3.32 -12.89
C THR A 197 19.14 -2.55 -11.59
N LEU A 198 18.42 -3.12 -10.61
CA LEU A 198 18.17 -2.50 -9.32
C LEU A 198 18.74 -3.34 -8.16
N GLY A 199 19.34 -2.66 -7.19
CA GLY A 199 19.78 -3.26 -5.93
C GLY A 199 21.20 -3.85 -6.00
N GLY A 200 21.46 -4.84 -5.14
CA GLY A 200 22.79 -5.40 -4.96
C GLY A 200 22.83 -6.58 -4.00
N VAL A 201 24.03 -7.07 -3.75
CA VAL A 201 24.29 -8.20 -2.83
C VAL A 201 24.79 -7.67 -1.49
N HIS A 202 24.06 -7.95 -0.41
CA HIS A 202 24.46 -7.59 0.96
C HIS A 202 25.36 -8.65 1.59
N ALA A 203 26.47 -8.21 2.19
CA ALA A 203 27.45 -9.06 2.86
C ALA A 203 26.86 -9.86 4.02
N ALA A 204 25.93 -9.26 4.78
CA ALA A 204 25.31 -9.86 5.96
C ALA A 204 24.70 -11.25 5.70
N ASN A 205 24.18 -11.47 4.49
CA ASN A 205 23.54 -12.72 4.09
C ASN A 205 24.36 -13.52 3.06
N ASN A 206 25.41 -12.91 2.48
CA ASN A 206 26.20 -13.48 1.39
C ASN A 206 27.71 -13.16 1.55
N PRO A 207 28.33 -13.50 2.69
CA PRO A 207 29.72 -13.12 2.97
C PRO A 207 30.73 -13.77 2.01
N GLU A 208 30.37 -14.89 1.35
CA GLU A 208 31.21 -15.51 0.33
C GLU A 208 31.17 -14.80 -1.03
N ILE A 209 30.20 -13.90 -1.24
CA ILE A 209 30.04 -13.11 -2.47
C ILE A 209 30.58 -11.70 -2.22
N VAL A 210 30.12 -11.06 -1.14
CA VAL A 210 30.58 -9.74 -0.67
C VAL A 210 31.14 -9.90 0.73
N PRO A 211 32.47 -9.88 0.92
CA PRO A 211 33.07 -9.95 2.23
C PRO A 211 32.63 -8.77 3.13
N VAL A 212 32.43 -9.03 4.42
CA VAL A 212 32.08 -7.99 5.40
C VAL A 212 33.20 -6.93 5.46
N GLY A 213 32.82 -5.65 5.42
CA GLY A 213 33.70 -4.48 5.40
C GLY A 213 34.36 -4.20 4.05
N SER A 214 33.99 -4.90 2.98
CA SER A 214 34.63 -4.75 1.65
C SER A 214 33.99 -3.71 0.74
N ALA A 215 32.79 -3.23 1.08
CA ALA A 215 32.05 -2.24 0.31
C ALA A 215 31.33 -1.25 1.25
N GLU A 216 30.96 -0.08 0.73
CA GLU A 216 30.12 0.88 1.43
C GLU A 216 28.77 0.23 1.80
N ASP A 217 28.28 0.51 3.01
CA ASP A 217 27.07 -0.10 3.59
C ASP A 217 27.01 -1.65 3.52
N ASP A 218 28.17 -2.30 3.38
CA ASP A 218 28.27 -3.76 3.22
C ASP A 218 27.43 -4.32 2.05
N VAL A 219 27.29 -3.53 0.98
CA VAL A 219 26.55 -3.91 -0.23
C VAL A 219 27.36 -3.61 -1.49
N VAL A 220 27.32 -4.53 -2.46
CA VAL A 220 27.79 -4.28 -3.81
C VAL A 220 26.60 -4.24 -4.74
N LYS A 221 26.33 -3.05 -5.31
CA LYS A 221 25.26 -2.84 -6.28
C LYS A 221 25.54 -3.61 -7.58
N PHE A 222 24.47 -4.02 -8.25
CA PHE A 222 24.56 -4.75 -9.51
C PHE A 222 25.02 -3.87 -10.68
N ASP A 223 24.77 -2.56 -10.61
CA ASP A 223 25.34 -1.56 -11.52
C ASP A 223 25.60 -0.23 -10.81
N SER A 224 26.04 0.79 -11.57
CA SER A 224 26.44 2.09 -11.03
C SER A 224 25.29 3.05 -10.69
N THR A 225 24.02 2.66 -10.84
CA THR A 225 22.86 3.56 -10.70
C THR A 225 21.78 3.01 -9.78
N ASP A 226 20.96 3.91 -9.23
CA ASP A 226 19.68 3.58 -8.58
C ASP A 226 18.53 3.98 -9.53
N ALA A 227 18.58 3.49 -10.76
CA ALA A 227 17.61 3.76 -11.81
C ALA A 227 17.33 2.48 -12.61
N PHE A 228 16.13 2.37 -13.16
CA PHE A 228 15.80 1.25 -14.03
C PHE A 228 16.34 1.55 -15.44
N ASP A 229 17.56 1.14 -15.72
CA ASP A 229 18.25 1.41 -16.98
C ASP A 229 19.07 0.19 -17.47
N ASN A 230 19.90 0.36 -18.49
CA ASN A 230 20.65 -0.75 -19.08
C ASN A 230 22.11 -0.83 -18.58
N LYS A 231 22.44 -0.24 -17.43
CA LYS A 231 23.80 -0.22 -16.89
C LYS A 231 24.32 -1.59 -16.50
N VAL A 232 23.49 -2.44 -15.87
CA VAL A 232 23.84 -3.85 -15.58
C VAL A 232 24.33 -4.61 -16.82
N VAL A 233 23.78 -4.29 -18.00
CA VAL A 233 24.17 -4.90 -19.28
C VAL A 233 25.38 -4.21 -19.89
N THR A 234 25.37 -2.88 -19.97
CA THR A 234 26.44 -2.13 -20.67
C THR A 234 27.77 -2.25 -19.94
N GLU A 235 27.77 -2.22 -18.60
CA GLU A 235 28.96 -2.38 -17.77
C GLU A 235 29.52 -3.80 -17.80
N TYR A 236 28.63 -4.80 -17.91
CA TYR A 236 29.04 -6.19 -18.13
C TYR A 236 29.79 -6.33 -19.46
N LEU A 237 29.24 -5.76 -20.54
CA LEU A 237 29.83 -5.85 -21.87
C LEU A 237 31.14 -5.06 -22.02
N SER A 238 31.31 -3.96 -21.28
CA SER A 238 32.55 -3.17 -21.25
C SER A 238 33.61 -3.70 -20.27
N ASN A 239 33.31 -4.76 -19.52
CA ASN A 239 34.14 -5.28 -18.42
C ASN A 239 34.44 -4.22 -17.35
N THR A 240 33.51 -3.31 -17.07
CA THR A 240 33.64 -2.28 -16.03
C THR A 240 32.68 -2.48 -14.87
N THR A 241 31.85 -3.53 -14.90
CA THR A 241 30.87 -3.84 -13.85
C THR A 241 31.55 -4.17 -12.51
N ASN A 242 30.94 -3.69 -11.43
CA ASN A 242 31.27 -4.10 -10.06
C ASN A 242 30.33 -5.18 -9.53
N ASN A 243 29.38 -5.68 -10.34
CA ASN A 243 28.42 -6.69 -9.91
C ASN A 243 29.14 -7.91 -9.30
N ALA A 244 28.92 -8.13 -8.01
CA ALA A 244 29.57 -9.20 -7.26
C ALA A 244 29.14 -10.61 -7.71
N LEU A 245 28.09 -10.74 -8.54
CA LEU A 245 27.68 -11.99 -9.21
C LEU A 245 28.34 -12.17 -10.58
N VAL A 246 29.17 -11.22 -11.02
CA VAL A 246 29.98 -11.30 -12.24
C VAL A 246 31.47 -11.40 -11.91
N VAL A 247 31.95 -10.52 -11.02
CA VAL A 247 33.36 -10.35 -10.67
C VAL A 247 33.58 -10.52 -9.16
N GLY A 248 34.86 -10.56 -8.74
CA GLY A 248 35.23 -10.61 -7.33
C GLY A 248 35.25 -12.04 -6.75
N PRO A 249 35.13 -12.21 -5.42
CA PRO A 249 35.28 -13.49 -4.74
C PRO A 249 34.36 -14.61 -5.27
N SER A 250 33.19 -14.25 -5.78
CA SER A 250 32.20 -15.18 -6.32
C SER A 250 32.72 -16.02 -7.49
N THR A 251 33.68 -15.51 -8.27
CA THR A 251 34.26 -16.23 -9.41
C THR A 251 35.13 -17.40 -8.96
N GLY A 252 35.77 -17.29 -7.79
CA GLY A 252 36.63 -18.32 -7.22
C GLY A 252 35.87 -19.45 -6.52
N ASN A 253 34.60 -19.23 -6.17
CA ASN A 253 33.78 -20.18 -5.41
C ASN A 253 32.48 -20.60 -6.12
N GLY A 254 32.33 -20.24 -7.40
CA GLY A 254 31.22 -20.66 -8.25
C GLY A 254 29.87 -20.00 -7.94
N ARG A 255 29.87 -18.82 -7.31
CA ARG A 255 28.67 -18.02 -7.00
C ARG A 255 28.45 -16.84 -7.96
N ASN A 256 29.17 -16.83 -9.07
CA ASN A 256 29.04 -15.84 -10.12
C ASN A 256 27.87 -16.19 -11.08
N SER A 257 26.63 -16.14 -10.57
CA SER A 257 25.42 -16.48 -11.33
C SER A 257 25.23 -15.62 -12.57
N ASP A 258 25.36 -14.30 -12.44
CA ASP A 258 25.06 -13.35 -13.50
C ASP A 258 26.04 -13.52 -14.67
N ALA A 259 27.34 -13.73 -14.39
CA ALA A 259 28.31 -14.04 -15.42
C ALA A 259 27.92 -15.30 -16.23
N ARG A 260 27.41 -16.35 -15.57
CA ARG A 260 27.00 -17.60 -16.22
C ARG A 260 25.71 -17.44 -17.00
N VAL A 261 24.73 -16.73 -16.45
CA VAL A 261 23.46 -16.45 -17.11
C VAL A 261 23.69 -15.59 -18.34
N PHE A 262 24.37 -14.45 -18.22
CA PHE A 262 24.60 -13.53 -19.35
C PHE A 262 25.40 -14.19 -20.49
N ALA A 263 26.30 -15.12 -20.17
CA ALA A 263 27.09 -15.88 -21.15
C ALA A 263 26.38 -17.10 -21.74
N ALA A 264 25.16 -17.44 -21.28
CA ALA A 264 24.48 -18.69 -21.65
C ALA A 264 24.20 -18.83 -23.15
N ASP A 265 24.09 -17.72 -23.88
CA ASP A 265 23.88 -17.68 -25.33
C ASP A 265 25.05 -17.03 -26.10
N GLY A 266 26.24 -16.99 -25.50
CA GLY A 266 27.39 -16.30 -26.08
C GLY A 266 27.27 -14.77 -26.05
N ASN A 267 26.57 -14.22 -25.04
CA ASN A 267 26.29 -12.80 -24.84
C ASN A 267 25.38 -12.19 -25.93
N ALA A 268 24.65 -12.99 -26.71
CA ALA A 268 23.82 -12.47 -27.81
C ALA A 268 22.67 -11.60 -27.26
N THR A 269 21.95 -12.10 -26.24
CA THR A 269 20.81 -11.39 -25.63
C THR A 269 21.27 -10.10 -24.92
N VAL A 270 22.31 -10.16 -24.09
CA VAL A 270 22.81 -8.95 -23.41
C VAL A 270 23.36 -7.92 -24.39
N ARG A 271 23.99 -8.32 -25.52
CA ARG A 271 24.39 -7.36 -26.57
C ARG A 271 23.19 -6.65 -27.18
N ALA A 272 22.08 -7.34 -27.40
CA ALA A 272 20.85 -6.71 -27.90
C ALA A 272 20.25 -5.74 -26.87
N MET A 273 20.28 -6.12 -25.59
CA MET A 273 19.77 -5.30 -24.48
C MET A 273 20.69 -4.12 -24.11
N ALA A 274 21.85 -3.94 -24.76
CA ALA A 274 22.72 -2.79 -24.57
C ALA A 274 22.14 -1.48 -25.15
N VAL A 275 21.02 -1.54 -25.88
CA VAL A 275 20.28 -0.36 -26.37
C VAL A 275 19.17 0.00 -25.35
N PRO A 276 19.11 1.25 -24.83
CA PRO A 276 18.16 1.62 -23.77
C PRO A 276 16.69 1.34 -24.10
N ASP A 277 16.23 1.65 -25.31
CA ASP A 277 14.84 1.40 -25.72
C ASP A 277 14.53 -0.09 -25.83
N THR A 278 15.51 -0.88 -26.29
CA THR A 278 15.38 -2.35 -26.37
C THR A 278 15.35 -2.96 -24.98
N PHE A 279 16.21 -2.50 -24.07
CA PHE A 279 16.20 -2.91 -22.67
C PHE A 279 14.82 -2.66 -22.05
N ASN A 280 14.31 -1.43 -22.16
CA ASN A 280 12.99 -1.07 -21.62
C ASN A 280 11.86 -1.95 -22.21
N SER A 281 11.82 -2.14 -23.53
CA SER A 281 10.79 -2.95 -24.18
C SER A 281 10.86 -4.44 -23.79
N VAL A 282 12.07 -5.00 -23.73
CA VAL A 282 12.30 -6.38 -23.28
C VAL A 282 11.88 -6.53 -21.82
N CYS A 283 12.27 -5.59 -20.95
CA CYS A 283 11.92 -5.64 -19.53
C CYS A 283 10.44 -5.48 -19.26
N ALA A 284 9.72 -4.64 -20.02
CA ALA A 284 8.27 -4.59 -19.97
C ALA A 284 7.66 -5.97 -20.21
N THR A 285 8.15 -6.67 -21.24
CA THR A 285 7.65 -7.99 -21.64
C THR A 285 7.99 -9.08 -20.60
N MET A 286 9.23 -9.09 -20.12
CA MET A 286 9.70 -10.12 -19.18
C MET A 286 9.10 -9.97 -17.79
N LEU A 287 8.99 -8.75 -17.29
CA LEU A 287 8.35 -8.49 -15.99
C LEU A 287 6.85 -8.74 -16.06
N GLN A 288 6.19 -8.44 -17.19
CA GLN A 288 4.80 -8.86 -17.41
C GLN A 288 4.67 -10.38 -17.34
N LYS A 289 5.50 -11.10 -18.09
CA LYS A 289 5.51 -12.57 -18.09
C LYS A 289 5.73 -13.12 -16.69
N MET A 290 6.64 -12.52 -15.91
CA MET A 290 6.91 -12.90 -14.52
C MET A 290 5.66 -12.77 -13.64
N VAL A 291 4.98 -11.62 -13.65
CA VAL A 291 3.81 -11.43 -12.78
C VAL A 291 2.58 -12.23 -13.24
N ASP A 292 2.56 -12.68 -14.50
CA ASP A 292 1.44 -13.44 -15.08
C ASP A 292 1.61 -14.97 -14.98
N VAL A 293 2.71 -15.48 -14.40
CA VAL A 293 2.80 -16.90 -14.04
C VAL A 293 1.87 -17.17 -12.86
N VAL A 294 0.75 -17.84 -13.09
CA VAL A 294 -0.27 -18.13 -12.06
C VAL A 294 -0.68 -19.61 -12.06
N PRO A 295 -1.23 -20.14 -10.95
CA PRO A 295 -1.75 -21.50 -10.91
C PRO A 295 -2.82 -21.78 -11.97
N ARG A 296 -2.93 -23.04 -12.39
CA ARG A 296 -3.94 -23.47 -13.37
C ARG A 296 -5.35 -23.26 -12.81
N GLY A 297 -6.22 -22.69 -13.65
CA GLY A 297 -7.61 -22.37 -13.29
C GLY A 297 -7.78 -20.92 -12.82
N ILE A 298 -6.69 -20.19 -12.58
CA ILE A 298 -6.74 -18.75 -12.38
C ILE A 298 -6.79 -18.06 -13.74
N THR A 299 -7.78 -17.19 -13.92
CA THR A 299 -7.90 -16.34 -15.10
C THR A 299 -7.71 -14.91 -14.65
N LEU A 300 -6.63 -14.29 -15.10
CA LEU A 300 -6.37 -12.89 -14.85
C LEU A 300 -7.31 -12.03 -15.71
N THR A 301 -7.71 -10.89 -15.16
CA THR A 301 -8.49 -9.90 -15.89
C THR A 301 -7.69 -9.25 -17.03
N ASP A 302 -8.36 -8.45 -17.84
CA ASP A 302 -7.67 -7.44 -18.65
C ASP A 302 -6.96 -6.43 -17.75
N PRO A 303 -5.87 -5.80 -18.22
CA PRO A 303 -5.15 -4.80 -17.42
C PRO A 303 -6.05 -3.69 -16.90
N ILE A 304 -5.77 -3.26 -15.66
CA ILE A 304 -6.44 -2.13 -15.00
C ILE A 304 -6.33 -0.91 -15.92
N SER A 305 -7.50 -0.40 -16.31
CA SER A 305 -7.63 0.86 -17.02
C SER A 305 -8.08 1.94 -16.04
N VAL A 306 -7.37 3.07 -16.03
CA VAL A 306 -7.70 4.19 -15.14
C VAL A 306 -8.96 4.87 -15.65
N TYR A 307 -10.00 4.90 -14.81
CA TYR A 307 -11.25 5.60 -15.07
C TYR A 307 -11.00 7.08 -15.37
N ASP A 308 -11.70 7.61 -16.38
CA ASP A 308 -11.75 9.04 -16.62
C ASP A 308 -12.53 9.77 -15.52
N VAL A 309 -13.64 9.16 -15.08
CA VAL A 309 -14.42 9.58 -13.91
C VAL A 309 -14.74 8.36 -13.04
N LYS A 310 -14.48 8.47 -11.74
CA LYS A 310 -14.75 7.40 -10.77
C LYS A 310 -15.43 7.94 -9.50
N PRO A 311 -16.61 7.45 -9.13
CA PRO A 311 -17.19 7.73 -7.82
C PRO A 311 -16.34 7.14 -6.68
N SER A 312 -16.31 7.81 -5.53
CA SER A 312 -15.50 7.42 -4.39
C SER A 312 -16.22 7.73 -3.08
N GLY A 313 -16.29 6.75 -2.18
CA GLY A 313 -16.89 6.94 -0.85
C GLY A 313 -18.36 7.37 -0.89
N LEU A 314 -19.14 6.91 -1.89
CA LEU A 314 -20.57 7.17 -1.95
C LEU A 314 -21.28 6.58 -0.73
N GLN A 315 -22.11 7.37 -0.07
CA GLN A 315 -22.87 6.94 1.09
C GLN A 315 -24.28 7.54 1.07
N LEU A 316 -25.28 6.68 1.23
CA LEU A 316 -26.62 7.07 1.66
C LEU A 316 -26.71 6.95 3.18
N THR A 317 -27.39 7.86 3.87
CA THR A 317 -27.66 7.76 5.32
C THR A 317 -29.10 8.19 5.57
N LEU A 318 -29.89 7.37 6.26
CA LEU A 318 -31.28 7.71 6.52
C LEU A 318 -31.33 8.73 7.64
N LEU A 319 -32.04 9.83 7.44
CA LEU A 319 -32.15 10.88 8.44
C LEU A 319 -33.32 10.61 9.39
N GLY A 320 -33.32 11.32 10.53
CA GLY A 320 -34.43 11.26 11.50
C GLY A 320 -35.78 11.55 10.83
N GLY A 321 -36.86 11.01 11.38
CA GLY A 321 -38.19 11.03 10.75
C GLY A 321 -38.36 10.07 9.57
N GLY A 322 -37.26 9.63 8.95
CA GLY A 322 -37.28 8.71 7.81
C GLY A 322 -37.80 9.30 6.51
N GLU A 323 -38.07 10.61 6.46
CA GLU A 323 -38.59 11.30 5.27
C GLU A 323 -37.48 11.63 4.26
N SER A 324 -36.23 11.76 4.72
CA SER A 324 -35.08 12.19 3.90
C SER A 324 -33.87 11.26 4.07
N ILE A 325 -33.06 11.19 3.02
CA ILE A 325 -31.79 10.46 2.98
C ILE A 325 -30.69 11.47 2.66
N SER A 326 -29.63 11.49 3.46
CA SER A 326 -28.40 12.19 3.09
C SER A 326 -27.67 11.38 2.04
N PHE A 327 -27.25 12.01 0.94
CA PHE A 327 -26.42 11.44 -0.10
C PHE A 327 -25.11 12.24 -0.20
N SER A 328 -24.00 11.56 0.04
CA SER A 328 -22.67 12.18 0.00
C SER A 328 -21.64 11.29 -0.68
N GLY A 329 -20.52 11.89 -1.07
CA GLY A 329 -19.38 11.21 -1.65
C GLY A 329 -18.49 12.15 -2.44
N ASP A 330 -17.56 11.57 -3.20
CA ASP A 330 -16.65 12.30 -4.08
C ASP A 330 -16.69 11.72 -5.50
N ILE A 331 -16.45 12.59 -6.47
CA ILE A 331 -16.16 12.21 -7.85
C ILE A 331 -14.70 12.51 -8.14
N ARG A 332 -13.95 11.46 -8.46
CA ARG A 332 -12.58 11.57 -8.95
C ARG A 332 -12.59 11.79 -10.46
N VAL A 333 -11.96 12.86 -10.93
CA VAL A 333 -11.80 13.17 -12.36
C VAL A 333 -10.33 12.99 -12.74
N ARG A 334 -10.05 12.36 -13.88
CA ARG A 334 -8.70 12.06 -14.31
C ARG A 334 -8.00 13.29 -14.90
N THR A 335 -7.08 13.86 -14.14
CA THR A 335 -6.40 15.11 -14.52
C THR A 335 -5.21 14.95 -15.48
N THR A 336 -4.95 13.73 -15.95
CA THR A 336 -3.94 13.44 -16.98
C THR A 336 -4.50 13.53 -18.40
N GLU A 337 -5.81 13.33 -18.56
CA GLU A 337 -6.51 13.55 -19.84
C GLU A 337 -6.91 15.03 -20.00
N ARG A 338 -7.15 15.72 -18.88
CA ARG A 338 -7.55 17.12 -18.83
C ARG A 338 -6.89 17.83 -17.64
N ALA A 339 -6.40 19.05 -17.81
CA ALA A 339 -5.80 19.76 -16.67
C ALA A 339 -6.87 20.09 -15.62
N ALA A 340 -6.54 19.98 -14.32
CA ALA A 340 -7.46 20.38 -13.26
C ALA A 340 -7.92 21.85 -13.39
N SER A 341 -7.02 22.73 -13.88
CA SER A 341 -7.30 24.15 -14.12
C SER A 341 -8.26 24.43 -15.28
N SER A 342 -8.54 23.45 -16.14
CA SER A 342 -9.52 23.60 -17.23
C SER A 342 -10.94 23.19 -16.81
N ILE A 343 -11.14 22.62 -15.62
CA ILE A 343 -12.45 22.20 -15.13
C ILE A 343 -13.12 23.37 -14.40
N ALA A 344 -14.24 23.85 -14.92
CA ALA A 344 -15.03 24.92 -14.30
C ALA A 344 -15.99 24.38 -13.23
N SER A 345 -16.65 23.26 -13.51
CA SER A 345 -17.54 22.60 -12.55
C SER A 345 -17.74 21.12 -12.87
N VAL A 346 -18.14 20.36 -11.85
CA VAL A 346 -18.58 18.97 -11.95
C VAL A 346 -19.96 18.88 -11.31
N LYS A 347 -20.90 18.22 -11.98
CA LYS A 347 -22.27 18.01 -11.49
C LYS A 347 -22.67 16.54 -11.63
N LEU A 348 -23.55 16.08 -10.76
CA LEU A 348 -24.24 14.80 -10.92
C LEU A 348 -25.60 15.05 -11.52
N VAL A 349 -26.00 14.25 -12.50
CA VAL A 349 -27.37 14.19 -13.01
C VAL A 349 -27.93 12.82 -12.67
N TYR A 350 -28.84 12.75 -11.70
CA TYR A 350 -29.30 11.48 -11.12
C TYR A 350 -30.70 11.08 -11.57
N LYS A 351 -31.01 9.79 -11.45
CA LYS A 351 -32.34 9.22 -11.64
C LYS A 351 -32.92 8.88 -10.27
N ASP A 352 -34.24 9.00 -10.13
CA ASP A 352 -34.92 8.49 -8.94
C ASP A 352 -34.77 6.96 -8.81
N ARG A 353 -35.25 6.39 -7.71
CA ARG A 353 -35.12 4.96 -7.40
C ARG A 353 -35.81 4.03 -8.42
N ASP A 354 -36.79 4.54 -9.17
CA ASP A 354 -37.50 3.79 -10.20
C ASP A 354 -36.83 3.94 -11.58
N GLY A 355 -35.73 4.71 -11.65
CA GLY A 355 -34.97 4.99 -12.86
C GLY A 355 -35.56 6.12 -13.71
N ALA A 356 -36.54 6.86 -13.18
CA ALA A 356 -37.20 7.95 -13.87
C ALA A 356 -36.58 9.32 -13.54
N ASP A 357 -36.92 10.31 -14.35
CA ASP A 357 -36.54 11.72 -14.17
C ASP A 357 -37.56 12.48 -13.28
N SER A 358 -38.24 11.78 -12.37
CA SER A 358 -39.36 12.35 -11.59
C SER A 358 -38.92 13.22 -10.41
N CYS A 359 -37.63 13.26 -10.08
CA CYS A 359 -37.08 14.00 -8.93
C CYS A 359 -37.00 15.53 -9.12
N GLY A 360 -37.55 16.08 -10.21
CA GLY A 360 -37.52 17.51 -10.51
C GLY A 360 -36.20 17.92 -11.17
N ASP A 361 -35.47 18.88 -10.58
CA ASP A 361 -34.10 19.21 -11.01
C ASP A 361 -33.16 18.17 -10.40
N CYS A 362 -33.07 16.99 -11.03
CA CYS A 362 -32.25 15.86 -10.58
C CYS A 362 -30.75 16.13 -10.81
N SER A 363 -30.27 17.30 -10.44
CA SER A 363 -28.89 17.75 -10.58
C SER A 363 -28.32 18.08 -9.21
N LEU A 364 -27.09 17.64 -8.95
CA LEU A 364 -26.35 17.95 -7.73
C LEU A 364 -25.04 18.66 -8.10
N ASP A 365 -24.83 19.83 -7.52
CA ASP A 365 -23.54 20.51 -7.60
C ASP A 365 -22.51 19.82 -6.70
N THR A 366 -21.26 19.85 -7.13
CA THR A 366 -20.12 19.37 -6.35
C THR A 366 -19.15 20.51 -6.09
N GLU A 367 -18.33 20.36 -5.07
CA GLU A 367 -17.28 21.30 -4.72
C GLU A 367 -15.91 20.62 -4.82
N SER A 368 -14.92 21.29 -5.38
CA SER A 368 -13.56 20.76 -5.41
C SER A 368 -13.05 20.56 -3.98
N SER A 369 -12.70 19.34 -3.61
CA SER A 369 -12.10 19.01 -2.30
C SER A 369 -10.57 19.27 -2.26
N GLY A 370 -10.05 19.93 -3.31
CA GLY A 370 -8.62 20.10 -3.58
C GLY A 370 -8.09 18.93 -4.41
N SER A 371 -7.30 19.23 -5.45
CA SER A 371 -6.77 18.28 -6.46
C SER A 371 -7.81 17.78 -7.50
N GLN A 372 -7.91 16.47 -7.70
CA GLN A 372 -8.67 15.78 -8.75
C GLN A 372 -10.05 15.27 -8.28
N PHE A 373 -10.49 15.67 -7.10
CA PHE A 373 -11.72 15.20 -6.44
C PHE A 373 -12.73 16.34 -6.25
N TYR A 374 -14.00 15.99 -6.42
CA TYR A 374 -15.15 16.88 -6.30
C TYR A 374 -16.18 16.25 -5.37
N GLY A 375 -16.29 16.79 -4.16
CA GLY A 375 -17.15 16.30 -3.10
C GLY A 375 -18.56 16.87 -3.16
N PHE A 376 -19.53 16.14 -2.62
CA PHE A 376 -20.90 16.61 -2.46
C PHE A 376 -21.54 16.02 -1.21
N SER A 377 -22.53 16.72 -0.68
CA SER A 377 -23.39 16.26 0.41
C SER A 377 -24.72 16.98 0.33
N THR A 378 -25.81 16.22 0.18
CA THR A 378 -27.16 16.76 0.00
C THR A 378 -28.20 15.88 0.68
N SER A 379 -29.43 16.37 0.82
CA SER A 379 -30.57 15.57 1.27
C SER A 379 -31.56 15.37 0.13
N ILE A 380 -31.95 14.12 -0.10
CA ILE A 380 -32.97 13.73 -1.08
C ILE A 380 -34.17 13.10 -0.36
N PRO A 381 -35.40 13.21 -0.90
CA PRO A 381 -36.56 12.54 -0.31
C PRO A 381 -36.37 11.02 -0.30
N SER A 382 -36.73 10.37 0.81
CA SER A 382 -36.62 8.92 0.97
C SER A 382 -37.57 8.14 0.07
N GLU A 383 -38.69 8.74 -0.34
CA GLU A 383 -39.68 8.10 -1.22
C GLU A 383 -39.16 7.97 -2.66
N SER A 384 -38.61 9.06 -3.22
CA SER A 384 -38.06 9.07 -4.58
C SER A 384 -36.63 8.56 -4.65
N SER A 385 -35.78 8.89 -3.66
CA SER A 385 -34.38 8.46 -3.54
C SER A 385 -33.60 8.48 -4.87
N ILE A 386 -32.66 7.54 -5.07
CA ILE A 386 -31.74 7.49 -6.21
C ILE A 386 -31.47 6.04 -6.64
N SER A 387 -31.39 5.80 -7.94
CA SER A 387 -30.93 4.50 -8.53
C SER A 387 -29.62 4.60 -9.31
N SER A 388 -29.32 5.76 -9.88
CA SER A 388 -28.11 5.98 -10.67
C SER A 388 -27.86 7.46 -10.90
N PHE A 389 -26.66 7.80 -11.37
CA PHE A 389 -26.34 9.14 -11.86
C PHE A 389 -25.33 9.12 -12.99
N ASN A 390 -25.29 10.18 -13.78
CA ASN A 390 -24.23 10.52 -14.71
C ASN A 390 -23.42 11.69 -14.17
N VAL A 391 -22.20 11.87 -14.66
CA VAL A 391 -21.35 13.00 -14.29
C VAL A 391 -21.23 13.95 -15.46
N LEU A 392 -21.57 15.22 -15.24
CA LEU A 392 -21.42 16.30 -16.21
C LEU A 392 -20.24 17.17 -15.79
N ILE A 393 -19.19 17.20 -16.61
CA ILE A 393 -18.04 18.08 -16.44
C ILE A 393 -18.23 19.29 -17.36
N THR A 394 -18.11 20.50 -16.83
CA THR A 394 -18.07 21.73 -17.63
C THR A 394 -16.66 22.30 -17.60
N LEU A 395 -16.08 22.54 -18.77
CA LEU A 395 -14.76 23.13 -18.91
C LEU A 395 -14.84 24.67 -18.84
N THR A 396 -13.71 25.31 -18.55
CA THR A 396 -13.60 26.79 -18.53
C THR A 396 -13.81 27.43 -19.90
N SER A 397 -13.74 26.65 -20.98
CA SER A 397 -14.15 27.04 -22.34
C SER A 397 -15.67 27.13 -22.51
N GLY A 398 -16.46 26.55 -21.60
CA GLY A 398 -17.90 26.37 -21.72
C GLY A 398 -18.32 25.06 -22.41
N GLU A 399 -17.37 24.25 -22.88
CA GLU A 399 -17.64 22.89 -23.39
C GLU A 399 -18.05 21.95 -22.24
N THR A 400 -18.91 20.97 -22.56
CA THR A 400 -19.39 19.99 -21.58
C THR A 400 -19.07 18.57 -22.00
N GLU A 401 -18.78 17.75 -21.01
CA GLU A 401 -18.49 16.33 -21.17
C GLU A 401 -19.40 15.52 -20.25
N LEU A 402 -20.19 14.61 -20.84
CA LEU A 402 -21.08 13.73 -20.11
C LEU A 402 -20.44 12.35 -19.98
N HIS A 403 -20.25 11.91 -18.75
CA HIS A 403 -19.79 10.56 -18.41
C HIS A 403 -20.97 9.76 -17.89
N ASP A 404 -21.42 8.81 -18.70
CA ASP A 404 -22.59 7.97 -18.45
C ASP A 404 -22.22 6.51 -18.13
N ASN A 405 -20.95 6.27 -17.78
CA ASN A 405 -20.44 4.96 -17.40
C ASN A 405 -20.75 3.88 -18.47
N ASN A 406 -20.40 4.17 -19.72
CA ASN A 406 -20.67 3.33 -20.89
C ASN A 406 -22.17 3.08 -21.13
N GLY A 407 -22.98 4.12 -20.95
CA GLY A 407 -24.44 4.08 -21.10
C GLY A 407 -25.20 3.39 -19.96
N SER A 408 -24.52 2.90 -18.92
CA SER A 408 -25.16 2.21 -17.79
C SER A 408 -25.53 3.13 -16.63
N GLY A 409 -24.96 4.34 -16.57
CA GLY A 409 -24.96 5.21 -15.39
C GLY A 409 -24.11 4.66 -14.25
N PHE A 410 -23.73 5.52 -13.31
CA PHE A 410 -23.10 5.12 -12.05
C PHE A 410 -24.20 4.67 -11.08
N ALA A 411 -24.26 3.36 -10.82
CA ALA A 411 -25.35 2.76 -10.04
C ALA A 411 -25.29 3.12 -8.54
N MET A 412 -26.46 3.31 -7.95
CA MET A 412 -26.69 3.45 -6.52
C MET A 412 -27.87 2.56 -6.11
N GLN A 413 -27.89 2.10 -4.86
CA GLN A 413 -29.03 1.35 -4.33
C GLN A 413 -29.42 1.87 -2.96
N ASP A 414 -30.72 1.90 -2.71
CA ASP A 414 -31.32 2.39 -1.48
C ASP A 414 -32.06 1.28 -0.71
N SER A 415 -31.94 0.02 -1.15
CA SER A 415 -32.67 -1.12 -0.60
C SER A 415 -32.15 -1.50 0.80
N VAL A 416 -30.83 -1.40 1.00
CA VAL A 416 -30.16 -1.55 2.30
C VAL A 416 -29.10 -0.46 2.45
N ILE A 417 -29.13 0.26 3.56
CA ILE A 417 -28.29 1.42 3.81
C ILE A 417 -27.59 1.23 5.15
N PHE A 418 -26.25 1.21 5.17
CA PHE A 418 -25.48 1.22 6.41
C PHE A 418 -25.69 2.57 7.13
N GLN A 419 -26.11 2.51 8.40
CA GLN A 419 -26.32 3.70 9.22
C GLN A 419 -25.09 3.95 10.08
N SER A 420 -24.12 4.69 9.54
CA SER A 420 -22.89 5.02 10.27
C SER A 420 -23.14 5.66 11.63
N PRO A 421 -24.05 6.65 11.80
CA PRO A 421 -24.27 7.28 13.11
C PRO A 421 -24.88 6.31 14.16
N GLN A 422 -25.64 5.32 13.71
CA GLN A 422 -26.27 4.29 14.56
C GLN A 422 -25.38 3.05 14.73
N SER A 423 -24.16 3.07 14.20
CA SER A 423 -23.20 1.97 14.26
C SER A 423 -21.98 2.43 15.05
N CYS A 424 -21.38 1.54 15.82
CA CYS A 424 -20.29 1.90 16.71
C CYS A 424 -19.35 0.74 17.01
N LEU A 425 -18.15 1.06 17.47
CA LEU A 425 -17.16 0.13 17.98
C LEU A 425 -16.77 0.50 19.41
N SER A 426 -17.49 -0.04 20.39
CA SER A 426 -17.24 0.24 21.80
C SER A 426 -16.25 -0.77 22.37
N GLY A 427 -14.97 -0.37 22.48
CA GLY A 427 -13.88 -1.25 22.86
C GLY A 427 -13.66 -2.35 21.81
N THR A 428 -14.22 -3.53 22.03
CA THR A 428 -14.17 -4.67 21.08
C THR A 428 -15.55 -5.06 20.54
N ALA A 429 -16.62 -4.46 21.05
CA ALA A 429 -17.98 -4.75 20.63
C ALA A 429 -18.34 -3.84 19.45
N MET A 430 -18.33 -4.41 18.24
CA MET A 430 -18.83 -3.76 17.03
C MET A 430 -20.34 -3.95 16.97
N THR A 431 -21.11 -2.87 16.85
CA THR A 431 -22.55 -2.90 16.60
C THR A 431 -22.82 -2.18 15.28
N VAL A 432 -23.50 -2.86 14.37
CA VAL A 432 -23.80 -2.36 13.04
C VAL A 432 -25.31 -2.27 12.87
N THR A 433 -25.77 -1.10 12.45
CA THR A 433 -27.18 -0.82 12.15
C THR A 433 -27.36 -0.57 10.66
N ALA A 434 -28.41 -1.14 10.09
CA ALA A 434 -28.81 -0.94 8.70
C ALA A 434 -30.26 -0.47 8.64
N ALA A 435 -30.54 0.49 7.75
CA ALA A 435 -31.89 0.81 7.32
C ALA A 435 -32.19 0.01 6.05
N VAL A 436 -33.26 -0.79 6.09
CA VAL A 436 -33.67 -1.67 4.98
C VAL A 436 -35.07 -1.29 4.56
N ARG A 437 -35.32 -1.12 3.27
CA ARG A 437 -36.69 -0.80 2.81
C ARG A 437 -37.66 -1.88 3.30
N ASN A 438 -38.83 -1.46 3.78
CA ASN A 438 -39.81 -2.37 4.40
C ASN A 438 -40.37 -3.46 3.46
N THR A 439 -40.11 -3.36 2.16
CA THR A 439 -40.44 -4.36 1.14
C THR A 439 -39.37 -5.44 0.95
N GLU A 440 -38.20 -5.29 1.56
CA GLU A 440 -37.04 -6.16 1.36
C GLU A 440 -36.94 -7.27 2.40
N SER A 441 -36.10 -8.27 2.09
CA SER A 441 -35.76 -9.34 3.03
C SER A 441 -34.95 -8.84 4.23
N THR A 442 -34.91 -9.61 5.32
CA THR A 442 -34.01 -9.34 6.45
C THR A 442 -32.53 -9.36 6.00
N PRO A 443 -31.70 -8.38 6.41
CA PRO A 443 -30.29 -8.32 6.03
C PRO A 443 -29.41 -9.22 6.92
N THR A 444 -28.20 -9.48 6.45
CA THR A 444 -27.10 -10.04 7.24
C THR A 444 -25.95 -9.04 7.36
N LEU A 445 -25.24 -9.10 8.47
CA LEU A 445 -23.93 -8.47 8.65
C LEU A 445 -22.86 -9.47 8.22
N ASN A 446 -22.10 -9.15 7.18
CA ASN A 446 -20.97 -9.95 6.73
C ASN A 446 -19.67 -9.28 7.17
N VAL A 447 -18.80 -10.01 7.85
CA VAL A 447 -17.56 -9.49 8.43
C VAL A 447 -16.37 -10.24 7.83
N THR A 448 -15.38 -9.51 7.33
CA THR A 448 -14.10 -10.04 6.85
C THR A 448 -12.98 -9.60 7.76
N LEU A 449 -12.27 -10.58 8.32
CA LEU A 449 -11.28 -10.42 9.37
C LEU A 449 -9.89 -10.83 8.89
N LYS A 450 -8.86 -10.10 9.32
CA LYS A 450 -7.48 -10.58 9.28
C LYS A 450 -7.23 -11.45 10.51
N VAL A 451 -6.90 -12.72 10.29
CA VAL A 451 -6.63 -13.69 11.35
C VAL A 451 -5.14 -14.08 11.30
N PRO A 452 -4.37 -13.86 12.38
CA PRO A 452 -2.97 -14.28 12.44
C PRO A 452 -2.80 -15.77 12.15
N ASN A 453 -1.75 -16.13 11.41
CA ASN A 453 -1.41 -17.51 11.10
C ASN A 453 0.04 -17.78 11.49
N SER A 454 0.28 -18.74 12.40
CA SER A 454 1.63 -19.03 12.91
C SER A 454 2.61 -19.56 11.87
N ARG A 455 2.11 -20.01 10.70
CA ARG A 455 2.92 -20.50 9.57
C ARG A 455 3.19 -19.45 8.51
N SER A 456 2.60 -18.27 8.62
CA SER A 456 2.70 -17.18 7.65
C SER A 456 3.19 -15.92 8.35
N VAL A 457 3.92 -15.07 7.63
CA VAL A 457 4.20 -13.70 8.10
C VAL A 457 3.05 -12.74 7.84
N LEU A 458 2.03 -13.17 7.09
CA LEU A 458 0.81 -12.44 6.82
C LEU A 458 -0.41 -13.08 7.52
N PRO A 459 -1.41 -12.27 7.91
CA PRO A 459 -2.69 -12.81 8.33
C PRO A 459 -3.44 -13.46 7.16
N VAL A 460 -4.32 -14.40 7.47
CA VAL A 460 -5.25 -15.01 6.51
C VAL A 460 -6.61 -14.32 6.64
N LEU A 461 -7.26 -14.03 5.51
CA LEU A 461 -8.62 -13.51 5.51
C LEU A 461 -9.63 -14.60 5.87
N SER A 462 -10.50 -14.30 6.84
CA SER A 462 -11.62 -15.14 7.27
C SER A 462 -12.91 -14.35 7.20
N ALA A 463 -14.01 -15.00 6.81
CA ALA A 463 -15.32 -14.38 6.70
C ALA A 463 -16.29 -14.97 7.73
N SER A 464 -17.17 -14.14 8.27
CA SER A 464 -18.26 -14.52 9.17
C SER A 464 -19.54 -13.79 8.78
N THR A 465 -20.69 -14.42 9.03
CA THR A 465 -22.01 -13.85 8.74
C THR A 465 -22.84 -13.90 10.01
N VAL A 466 -23.45 -12.77 10.36
CA VAL A 466 -24.35 -12.62 11.50
C VAL A 466 -25.72 -12.20 10.99
N ALA A 467 -26.77 -12.87 11.46
CA ALA A 467 -28.14 -12.45 11.19
C ALA A 467 -28.45 -11.14 11.93
N MET A 468 -29.05 -10.17 11.24
CA MET A 468 -29.46 -8.93 11.88
C MET A 468 -30.90 -9.03 12.40
N THR A 469 -31.16 -8.39 13.52
CA THR A 469 -32.49 -8.40 14.17
C THR A 469 -33.17 -7.06 13.96
N LYS A 470 -34.45 -7.08 13.54
CA LYS A 470 -35.28 -5.89 13.40
C LYS A 470 -35.45 -5.18 14.75
N GLN A 471 -35.27 -3.87 14.76
CA GLN A 471 -35.38 -3.00 15.94
C GLN A 471 -36.68 -2.20 15.90
N SER A 472 -36.84 -1.38 14.86
CA SER A 472 -37.95 -0.45 14.70
C SER A 472 -38.22 -0.20 13.20
N SER A 473 -39.24 0.61 12.91
CA SER A 473 -39.55 1.08 11.57
C SER A 473 -39.61 2.61 11.60
N ILE A 474 -39.08 3.25 10.57
CA ILE A 474 -39.01 4.71 10.43
C ILE A 474 -39.18 5.09 8.96
N GLY A 475 -40.24 5.85 8.66
CA GLY A 475 -40.64 6.11 7.28
C GLY A 475 -40.80 4.82 6.46
N PRO A 476 -40.24 4.75 5.23
CA PRO A 476 -40.32 3.55 4.38
C PRO A 476 -39.28 2.47 4.72
N TYR A 477 -38.58 2.57 5.86
CA TYR A 477 -37.50 1.68 6.25
C TYR A 477 -37.75 0.95 7.58
N ASP A 478 -37.22 -0.26 7.67
CA ASP A 478 -37.04 -1.02 8.89
C ASP A 478 -35.56 -0.94 9.33
N LEU A 479 -35.31 -0.63 10.60
CA LEU A 479 -33.98 -0.66 11.19
C LEU A 479 -33.65 -2.06 11.67
N TYR A 480 -32.48 -2.55 11.31
CA TYR A 480 -31.91 -3.82 11.74
C TYR A 480 -30.58 -3.59 12.43
N SER A 481 -30.27 -4.37 13.46
CA SER A 481 -28.99 -4.30 14.15
C SER A 481 -28.40 -5.68 14.40
N ALA A 482 -27.08 -5.77 14.39
CA ALA A 482 -26.30 -6.92 14.82
C ALA A 482 -25.02 -6.47 15.51
N SER A 483 -24.53 -7.28 16.44
CA SER A 483 -23.24 -7.06 17.08
C SER A 483 -22.25 -8.19 16.77
N TYR A 484 -20.97 -7.85 16.74
CA TYR A 484 -19.84 -8.76 16.53
C TYR A 484 -18.69 -8.36 17.45
N THR A 485 -18.05 -9.34 18.11
CA THR A 485 -16.90 -9.06 18.97
C THR A 485 -15.60 -9.23 18.17
N LEU A 486 -14.82 -8.16 18.10
CA LEU A 486 -13.50 -8.13 17.47
C LEU A 486 -12.40 -8.39 18.50
N THR A 487 -11.23 -8.83 18.04
CA THR A 487 -10.01 -8.76 18.85
C THR A 487 -9.33 -7.40 18.68
N SER A 488 -8.43 -7.02 19.59
CA SER A 488 -7.70 -5.75 19.50
C SER A 488 -6.94 -5.59 18.17
N ALA A 489 -6.41 -6.69 17.60
CA ALA A 489 -5.72 -6.68 16.31
C ALA A 489 -6.65 -6.48 15.09
N GLN A 490 -7.96 -6.56 15.29
CA GLN A 490 -8.98 -6.51 14.22
C GLN A 490 -9.71 -5.17 14.17
N LEU A 491 -9.55 -4.29 15.16
CA LEU A 491 -10.33 -3.05 15.28
C LEU A 491 -10.14 -2.11 14.08
N GLU A 492 -8.94 -2.04 13.53
CA GLU A 492 -8.63 -1.11 12.42
C GLU A 492 -8.69 -1.75 11.02
N THR A 493 -8.73 -3.08 10.96
CA THR A 493 -8.53 -3.83 9.70
C THR A 493 -9.75 -4.64 9.27
N THR A 494 -10.80 -4.68 10.09
CA THR A 494 -12.01 -5.43 9.78
C THR A 494 -12.82 -4.71 8.72
N ARG A 495 -13.19 -5.45 7.67
CA ARG A 495 -14.15 -4.99 6.67
C ARG A 495 -15.52 -5.60 6.94
N PHE A 496 -16.57 -4.85 6.69
CA PHE A 496 -17.92 -5.39 6.82
C PHE A 496 -18.90 -4.84 5.78
N ASP A 497 -19.95 -5.62 5.56
CA ASP A 497 -21.06 -5.32 4.66
C ASP A 497 -22.38 -5.55 5.38
N VAL A 498 -23.41 -4.78 5.02
CA VAL A 498 -24.82 -5.11 5.29
C VAL A 498 -25.45 -5.55 3.98
N LYS A 499 -25.97 -6.80 3.95
CA LYS A 499 -26.33 -7.46 2.69
C LYS A 499 -27.70 -8.12 2.76
N LEU A 500 -28.47 -7.99 1.68
CA LEU A 500 -29.75 -8.66 1.47
C LEU A 500 -29.56 -9.99 0.72
N SER A 501 -30.55 -10.87 0.86
CA SER A 501 -30.59 -12.15 0.13
C SER A 501 -30.69 -11.98 -1.39
N SER A 502 -31.25 -10.85 -1.86
CA SER A 502 -31.30 -10.45 -3.27
C SER A 502 -29.93 -10.14 -3.88
N GLY A 503 -28.91 -9.92 -3.05
CA GLY A 503 -27.57 -9.53 -3.45
C GLY A 503 -27.25 -8.04 -3.26
N ALA A 504 -28.28 -7.18 -3.09
CA ALA A 504 -28.09 -5.77 -2.76
C ALA A 504 -27.32 -5.63 -1.43
N ALA A 505 -26.35 -4.72 -1.40
CA ALA A 505 -25.47 -4.53 -0.25
C ALA A 505 -24.98 -3.09 -0.16
N ASP A 506 -24.81 -2.62 1.07
CA ASP A 506 -23.93 -1.50 1.38
C ASP A 506 -22.65 -2.08 1.99
N SER A 507 -21.54 -1.96 1.26
CA SER A 507 -20.40 -2.87 1.40
C SER A 507 -19.06 -2.15 1.56
N PHE A 508 -18.06 -2.93 1.99
CA PHE A 508 -16.66 -2.56 2.13
C PHE A 508 -16.40 -1.46 3.15
N LYS A 509 -17.21 -1.40 4.20
CA LYS A 509 -17.04 -0.47 5.32
C LYS A 509 -15.85 -0.88 6.17
N ASN A 510 -15.22 0.08 6.85
CA ASN A 510 -14.16 -0.18 7.82
C ASN A 510 -14.71 -0.13 9.24
N SER A 511 -14.33 -1.06 10.09
CA SER A 511 -14.56 -0.92 11.53
C SER A 511 -13.83 0.29 12.12
N ALA A 512 -12.70 0.70 11.53
CA ALA A 512 -11.95 1.88 11.95
C ALA A 512 -12.72 3.21 11.77
N ASP A 513 -13.73 3.22 10.90
CA ASP A 513 -14.51 4.43 10.60
C ASP A 513 -15.73 4.56 11.53
N LEU A 514 -15.96 3.60 12.42
CA LEU A 514 -17.06 3.62 13.40
C LEU A 514 -16.73 4.51 14.59
N SER A 515 -17.73 5.24 15.09
CA SER A 515 -17.62 5.96 16.37
C SER A 515 -17.59 5.00 17.55
N ASP A 516 -17.10 5.45 18.71
CA ASP A 516 -17.12 4.65 19.95
C ASP A 516 -18.54 4.45 20.52
N THR A 517 -19.48 5.32 20.13
CA THR A 517 -20.86 5.33 20.63
C THR A 517 -21.86 5.26 19.49
N CYS A 518 -22.90 4.45 19.69
CA CYS A 518 -24.03 4.34 18.77
C CYS A 518 -25.03 5.44 19.12
N VAL A 519 -25.46 6.22 18.13
CA VAL A 519 -26.47 7.26 18.31
C VAL A 519 -27.82 6.74 17.83
N ASP A 520 -28.87 6.87 18.65
CA ASP A 520 -30.22 6.50 18.22
C ASP A 520 -30.70 7.38 17.05
N LEU A 521 -31.41 6.78 16.11
CA LEU A 521 -32.04 7.55 15.03
C LEU A 521 -33.32 8.21 15.56
N SER A 522 -33.36 9.54 15.53
CA SER A 522 -34.52 10.32 15.99
C SER A 522 -35.80 9.92 15.22
N PRO A 523 -36.93 9.69 15.91
CA PRO A 523 -38.21 9.47 15.24
C PRO A 523 -38.74 10.74 14.57
N ASP A 524 -38.23 11.92 14.94
CA ASP A 524 -38.62 13.20 14.37
C ASP A 524 -37.64 13.66 13.28
N PRO A 525 -38.12 14.35 12.22
CA PRO A 525 -37.28 14.94 11.19
C PRO A 525 -36.26 15.92 11.77
N PRO A 526 -35.05 16.04 11.19
CA PRO A 526 -34.11 17.08 11.58
C PRO A 526 -34.75 18.46 11.37
N THR A 527 -34.76 19.31 12.40
CA THR A 527 -35.29 20.67 12.30
C THR A 527 -34.42 21.48 11.34
N SER A 528 -35.05 22.03 10.29
CA SER A 528 -34.43 22.94 9.33
C SER A 528 -34.07 24.27 10.01
N THR A 529 -33.00 24.27 10.78
CA THR A 529 -32.35 25.50 11.25
C THR A 529 -31.19 25.73 10.32
N SER A 530 -31.26 26.80 9.52
CA SER A 530 -30.17 27.22 8.64
C SER A 530 -28.91 27.51 9.46
N SER A 531 -28.02 26.53 9.57
CA SER A 531 -26.63 26.76 9.95
C SER A 531 -25.77 26.60 8.71
N THR A 532 -25.53 27.72 8.03
CA THR A 532 -24.25 27.97 7.34
C THR A 532 -23.14 27.84 8.39
N ALA A 533 -22.65 26.62 8.57
CA ALA A 533 -21.40 26.34 9.25
C ALA A 533 -20.66 25.33 8.36
N ALA A 534 -19.76 25.86 7.54
CA ALA A 534 -18.77 25.08 6.82
C ALA A 534 -18.00 24.18 7.81
N PRO A 535 -17.56 22.98 7.41
CA PRO A 535 -16.62 22.21 8.22
C PRO A 535 -15.29 22.97 8.27
N SER A 536 -14.94 23.47 9.45
CA SER A 536 -13.63 24.05 9.73
C SER A 536 -12.57 22.95 9.63
N SER A 537 -11.84 22.93 8.52
CA SER A 537 -10.55 22.26 8.40
C SER A 537 -9.58 22.84 9.44
N SER A 538 -9.14 22.02 10.39
CA SER A 538 -8.09 22.37 11.35
C SER A 538 -6.72 22.31 10.66
N THR A 539 -6.35 23.37 9.95
CA THR A 539 -4.96 23.68 9.59
C THR A 539 -4.40 24.68 10.60
N THR A 540 -3.67 24.20 11.60
CA THR A 540 -2.79 25.06 12.41
C THR A 540 -1.46 25.24 11.70
N ALA A 541 -1.40 26.22 10.80
CA ALA A 541 -0.16 26.93 10.49
C ALA A 541 -0.18 28.23 11.32
N ALA A 542 0.69 28.32 12.32
CA ALA A 542 0.88 29.56 13.08
C ALA A 542 2.06 30.37 12.49
N PRO A 543 2.00 31.71 12.54
CA PRO A 543 2.80 32.59 11.70
C PRO A 543 4.14 32.97 12.36
N ILE A 544 5.14 33.17 11.50
CA ILE A 544 6.43 33.77 11.84
C ILE A 544 6.22 35.25 12.12
N SER A 545 6.41 35.66 13.37
CA SER A 545 6.64 37.06 13.74
C SER A 545 8.06 37.20 14.28
N SER A 546 8.85 37.94 13.51
CA SER A 546 10.18 38.42 13.80
C SER A 546 10.20 39.42 14.96
N SER A 547 11.07 39.22 15.94
CA SER A 547 11.67 40.33 16.69
C SER A 547 13.03 39.93 17.25
N THR A 548 14.03 40.55 16.64
CA THR A 548 15.43 40.70 17.01
C THR A 548 15.61 41.25 18.44
N ALA A 549 16.54 40.68 19.22
CA ALA A 549 17.48 41.42 20.09
C ALA A 549 18.41 40.48 20.89
N THR A 550 19.66 40.38 20.45
CA THR A 550 20.88 40.21 21.29
C THR A 550 21.05 41.44 22.20
N PRO A 551 21.70 41.38 23.39
CA PRO A 551 23.15 41.08 23.57
C PRO A 551 23.47 40.22 24.83
N THR A 552 24.50 39.37 24.84
CA THR A 552 25.95 39.63 25.02
C THR A 552 26.32 40.42 26.28
N SER A 553 27.02 39.75 27.22
CA SER A 553 28.33 40.14 27.82
C SER A 553 28.47 39.48 29.21
N SER A 554 29.47 38.61 29.44
CA SER A 554 30.80 38.91 30.02
C SER A 554 30.68 39.37 31.49
N SER A 555 31.39 38.90 32.51
CA SER A 555 32.78 38.43 32.74
C SER A 555 32.88 38.27 34.29
N THR A 556 33.67 37.42 34.93
CA THR A 556 35.13 37.54 35.28
C THR A 556 35.42 36.45 36.36
N THR A 557 36.41 35.55 36.20
CA THR A 557 37.76 35.51 36.84
C THR A 557 37.78 35.74 38.38
N ALA A 558 38.47 34.98 39.26
CA ALA A 558 39.69 34.18 39.16
C ALA A 558 39.90 33.16 40.33
N ALA A 559 40.57 32.04 40.00
CA ALA A 559 41.64 31.21 40.65
C ALA A 559 42.12 31.41 42.12
N PRO A 560 43.04 30.56 42.66
CA PRO A 560 43.19 29.08 42.68
C PRO A 560 43.60 28.52 44.09
N THR A 561 43.61 27.18 44.29
CA THR A 561 44.75 26.33 44.78
C THR A 561 44.29 24.96 45.34
N SER A 562 44.92 23.89 44.81
CA SER A 562 45.36 22.58 45.36
C SER A 562 44.90 22.15 46.78
N THR A 563 44.58 20.88 47.13
CA THR A 563 45.19 19.57 46.80
C THR A 563 44.31 18.43 47.36
N SER A 564 44.19 17.33 46.58
CA SER A 564 44.15 15.90 46.99
C SER A 564 42.88 15.23 47.57
N PRO A 565 42.71 13.90 47.34
CA PRO A 565 41.43 13.17 47.24
C PRO A 565 41.23 12.19 48.45
N PRO A 566 40.29 11.20 48.48
CA PRO A 566 39.27 10.78 47.51
C PRO A 566 37.85 10.53 48.09
N SER A 567 36.97 10.05 47.20
CA SER A 567 35.78 9.21 47.44
C SER A 567 34.50 9.92 47.87
N SER A 568 33.80 10.33 46.81
CA SER A 568 32.44 10.86 46.73
C SER A 568 31.37 9.82 47.11
N SER A 569 30.47 10.26 47.99
CA SER A 569 29.06 9.86 48.00
C SER A 569 28.23 11.12 47.70
N THR A 570 27.07 10.92 47.07
CA THR A 570 26.03 11.90 46.66
C THR A 570 26.08 12.38 45.19
N THR A 571 25.25 11.75 44.35
CA THR A 571 24.68 12.31 43.12
C THR A 571 23.26 12.78 43.47
N SER A 572 22.99 14.09 43.52
CA SER A 572 22.62 14.92 42.37
C SER A 572 21.27 14.50 41.76
N THR A 573 20.18 15.04 42.30
CA THR A 573 18.87 15.03 41.65
C THR A 573 18.90 15.97 40.44
N THR A 574 19.13 15.39 39.27
CA THR A 574 18.89 16.01 37.96
C THR A 574 17.41 16.40 37.85
N PRO A 575 17.07 17.60 37.33
CA PRO A 575 15.67 17.97 37.10
C PRO A 575 15.01 16.98 36.13
N THR A 576 13.87 16.41 36.53
CA THR A 576 13.07 15.53 35.70
C THR A 576 12.68 16.26 34.40
N PRO A 577 12.95 15.70 33.21
CA PRO A 577 12.49 16.29 31.96
C PRO A 577 10.97 16.37 31.97
N THR A 578 10.40 17.51 31.57
CA THR A 578 8.94 17.71 31.48
C THR A 578 8.33 17.10 30.21
N THR A 579 9.16 16.57 29.30
CA THR A 579 8.76 15.93 28.04
C THR A 579 9.67 14.73 27.77
N LEU A 580 9.09 13.59 27.41
CA LEU A 580 9.86 12.37 27.13
C LEU A 580 10.32 12.37 25.67
N ALA A 581 11.60 12.72 25.46
CA ALA A 581 12.22 12.74 24.14
C ALA A 581 13.67 12.27 24.20
N CYS A 582 14.13 11.53 23.19
CA CYS A 582 15.52 11.16 23.03
C CYS A 582 16.26 12.10 22.07
N PRO A 583 17.54 12.45 22.35
CA PRO A 583 18.41 11.89 23.38
C PRO A 583 18.27 12.55 24.77
N ALA A 584 17.44 13.59 24.93
CA ALA A 584 17.38 14.40 26.14
C ALA A 584 16.98 13.63 27.42
N SER A 585 16.23 12.54 27.27
CA SER A 585 15.74 11.70 28.36
C SER A 585 16.61 10.46 28.60
N ASP A 586 17.76 10.31 27.93
CA ASP A 586 18.60 9.12 28.08
C ASP A 586 19.07 8.94 29.53
N GLY A 587 19.01 7.71 30.03
CA GLY A 587 19.40 7.37 31.40
C GLY A 587 18.43 7.84 32.49
N THR A 588 17.33 8.49 32.14
CA THR A 588 16.28 8.88 33.09
C THR A 588 15.29 7.74 33.35
N THR A 589 14.45 7.91 34.37
CA THR A 589 13.29 7.02 34.62
C THR A 589 12.00 7.80 34.38
N TRP A 590 11.03 7.16 33.73
CA TRP A 590 9.76 7.77 33.37
C TRP A 590 8.59 6.98 33.98
N PRO A 591 7.82 7.58 34.91
CA PRO A 591 6.63 6.94 35.46
C PRO A 591 5.45 7.07 34.48
N LEU A 592 4.70 5.97 34.32
CA LEU A 592 3.44 5.95 33.56
C LEU A 592 2.24 6.17 34.49
N SER A 593 1.12 6.57 33.87
CA SER A 593 -0.15 6.76 34.58
C SER A 593 -0.70 5.46 35.18
N SER A 594 -0.32 4.33 34.57
CA SER A 594 -0.62 2.97 35.00
C SER A 594 0.15 2.51 36.26
N GLY A 595 1.12 3.30 36.74
CA GLY A 595 1.92 3.03 37.93
C GLY A 595 3.22 2.24 37.68
N GLN A 596 3.46 1.75 36.45
CA GLN A 596 4.76 1.20 36.05
C GLN A 596 5.77 2.31 35.75
N THR A 597 7.06 2.00 35.86
CA THR A 597 8.15 2.93 35.55
C THR A 597 9.07 2.31 34.51
N PHE A 598 9.56 3.09 33.56
CA PHE A 598 10.55 2.66 32.56
C PHE A 598 11.88 3.39 32.74
N ALA A 599 12.98 2.69 32.50
CA ALA A 599 14.31 3.28 32.33
C ALA A 599 14.52 3.58 30.84
N ILE A 600 14.75 4.85 30.51
CA ILE A 600 14.87 5.31 29.13
C ILE A 600 16.30 5.07 28.62
N LYS A 601 16.40 4.51 27.41
CA LYS A 601 17.63 4.04 26.76
C LYS A 601 17.63 4.50 25.30
N CYS A 602 18.00 5.76 25.09
CA CYS A 602 18.02 6.35 23.77
C CYS A 602 19.07 5.68 22.89
N GLY A 603 18.75 5.50 21.60
CA GLY A 603 19.62 4.82 20.64
C GLY A 603 19.74 3.31 20.84
N LYS A 604 18.90 2.68 21.66
CA LYS A 604 18.97 1.23 21.94
C LYS A 604 17.81 0.45 21.34
N ASP A 605 18.12 -0.56 20.55
CA ASP A 605 17.17 -1.59 20.11
C ASP A 605 17.51 -2.94 20.76
N TYR A 606 16.51 -3.57 21.36
CA TYR A 606 16.61 -4.90 21.98
C TYR A 606 16.24 -5.93 20.90
N GLN A 607 17.23 -6.43 20.16
CA GLN A 607 16.98 -7.21 18.93
C GLN A 607 16.32 -8.57 19.17
N ALA A 608 16.47 -9.16 20.36
CA ALA A 608 15.87 -10.45 20.72
C ALA A 608 14.52 -10.27 21.45
N GLY A 609 13.71 -11.34 21.50
CA GLY A 609 12.51 -11.38 22.33
C GLY A 609 11.32 -10.56 21.82
N GLN A 610 11.20 -10.31 20.51
CA GLN A 610 10.06 -9.54 20.01
C GLN A 610 8.74 -10.31 20.12
N ILE A 611 7.81 -9.74 20.87
CA ILE A 611 6.49 -10.34 21.15
C ILE A 611 5.35 -9.63 20.43
N GLY A 612 5.60 -8.45 19.86
CA GLY A 612 4.61 -7.72 19.08
C GLY A 612 5.12 -6.39 18.58
N VAL A 613 4.33 -5.76 17.71
CA VAL A 613 4.52 -4.37 17.30
C VAL A 613 3.18 -3.67 17.50
N ALA A 614 3.19 -2.54 18.17
CA ALA A 614 2.04 -1.66 18.32
C ALA A 614 2.32 -0.36 17.58
N TRP A 615 1.30 0.20 16.93
CA TRP A 615 1.37 1.60 16.52
C TRP A 615 1.04 2.46 17.73
N ALA A 616 1.82 3.51 17.96
CA ALA A 616 1.50 4.49 19.00
C ALA A 616 1.57 5.91 18.44
N ALA A 617 0.89 6.85 19.10
CA ALA A 617 0.93 8.26 18.74
C ALA A 617 2.15 9.01 19.31
N SER A 618 2.78 8.44 20.35
CA SER A 618 3.96 8.99 21.02
C SER A 618 4.80 7.90 21.68
N PHE A 619 5.98 8.26 22.17
CA PHE A 619 6.84 7.32 22.90
C PHE A 619 6.21 6.89 24.22
N GLU A 620 5.52 7.77 24.96
CA GLU A 620 4.74 7.37 26.13
C GLU A 620 3.64 6.36 25.78
N GLY A 621 2.96 6.53 24.64
CA GLY A 621 2.00 5.57 24.14
C GLY A 621 2.62 4.20 23.85
N CYS A 622 3.87 4.17 23.41
CA CYS A 622 4.64 2.93 23.24
C CYS A 622 4.94 2.24 24.58
N LEU A 623 5.28 3.00 25.62
CA LEU A 623 5.49 2.44 26.96
C LEU A 623 4.18 1.86 27.54
N GLU A 624 3.06 2.56 27.38
CA GLU A 624 1.73 2.07 27.80
C GLU A 624 1.32 0.80 27.03
N ALA A 625 1.63 0.73 25.72
CA ALA A 625 1.41 -0.48 24.93
C ALA A 625 2.20 -1.69 25.45
N CYS A 626 3.42 -1.47 25.95
CA CYS A 626 4.22 -2.52 26.59
C CYS A 626 3.58 -3.00 27.90
N VAL A 627 3.10 -2.08 28.75
CA VAL A 627 2.39 -2.44 29.98
C VAL A 627 1.15 -3.29 29.70
N ALA A 628 0.40 -2.96 28.64
CA ALA A 628 -0.79 -3.71 28.24
C ALA A 628 -0.48 -5.10 27.66
N ALA A 629 0.74 -5.31 27.14
CA ALA A 629 1.15 -6.56 26.53
C ALA A 629 1.72 -7.56 27.55
N THR A 630 1.10 -8.74 27.65
CA THR A 630 1.56 -9.79 28.57
C THR A 630 2.99 -10.21 28.26
N GLY A 631 3.89 -10.07 29.24
CA GLY A 631 5.29 -10.49 29.14
C GLY A 631 6.25 -9.43 28.60
N CYS A 632 5.78 -8.23 28.26
CA CYS A 632 6.66 -7.15 27.79
C CYS A 632 7.56 -6.63 28.92
N LYS A 633 8.85 -6.47 28.62
CA LYS A 633 9.91 -5.98 29.52
C LYS A 633 10.73 -4.85 28.92
N ALA A 634 10.72 -4.67 27.61
CA ALA A 634 11.39 -3.57 26.94
C ALA A 634 10.65 -3.16 25.67
N VAL A 635 10.94 -1.95 25.19
CA VAL A 635 10.47 -1.45 23.91
C VAL A 635 11.61 -0.88 23.09
N ALA A 636 11.42 -0.89 21.77
CA ALA A 636 12.16 -0.07 20.82
C ALA A 636 11.16 0.77 20.02
N TRP A 637 11.30 2.09 20.04
CA TRP A 637 10.38 3.03 19.41
C TRP A 637 11.03 3.72 18.22
N THR A 638 10.29 3.83 17.11
CA THR A 638 10.80 4.40 15.84
C THR A 638 10.04 5.63 15.35
N GLY A 639 9.05 6.11 16.09
CA GLY A 639 8.27 7.30 15.72
C GLY A 639 8.98 8.63 15.98
N GLY A 640 10.07 8.62 16.76
CA GLY A 640 10.70 9.85 17.23
C GLY A 640 9.69 10.73 17.98
N GLU A 641 9.59 12.00 17.59
CA GLU A 641 8.59 12.96 18.11
C GLU A 641 7.19 12.83 17.48
N ALA A 642 7.01 11.95 16.48
CA ALA A 642 5.74 11.70 15.80
C ALA A 642 5.21 10.29 16.11
N ALA A 643 4.04 9.94 15.58
CA ALA A 643 3.50 8.58 15.65
C ALA A 643 4.43 7.58 14.92
N GLY A 644 4.45 6.33 15.38
CA GLY A 644 5.35 5.33 14.80
C GLY A 644 5.16 3.93 15.37
N ASN A 645 6.07 3.04 14.99
CA ASN A 645 6.06 1.66 15.46
C ASN A 645 6.77 1.53 16.81
N CYS A 646 6.08 0.87 17.73
CA CYS A 646 6.53 0.43 19.03
C CYS A 646 6.76 -1.08 19.01
N TYR A 647 8.03 -1.49 19.03
CA TYR A 647 8.40 -2.90 19.05
C TYR A 647 8.47 -3.38 20.49
N LEU A 648 7.56 -4.28 20.86
CA LEU A 648 7.41 -4.82 22.21
C LEU A 648 8.30 -6.05 22.38
N LYS A 649 9.06 -6.11 23.48
CA LYS A 649 10.08 -7.13 23.72
C LYS A 649 9.88 -7.79 25.08
N ASP A 650 9.99 -9.11 25.18
CA ASP A 650 9.96 -9.88 26.44
C ASP A 650 11.34 -10.08 27.10
N GLN A 651 12.37 -9.54 26.44
CA GLN A 651 13.76 -9.49 26.89
C GLN A 651 14.23 -8.05 27.00
N SER A 652 15.08 -7.79 28.00
CA SER A 652 15.63 -6.46 28.31
C SER A 652 17.16 -6.42 28.30
N ASP A 653 17.80 -7.49 27.82
CA ASP A 653 19.23 -7.64 27.61
C ASP A 653 19.58 -7.70 26.11
N GLY A 654 20.88 -7.60 25.79
CA GLY A 654 21.36 -7.73 24.40
C GLY A 654 20.99 -6.59 23.46
N SER A 655 20.87 -5.34 23.97
CA SER A 655 20.62 -4.21 23.08
C SER A 655 21.80 -3.87 22.19
N VAL A 656 21.49 -3.41 20.98
CA VAL A 656 22.46 -2.81 20.04
C VAL A 656 22.19 -1.32 19.89
N ASP A 657 23.22 -0.59 19.48
CA ASP A 657 23.09 0.83 19.16
C ASP A 657 22.45 1.02 17.78
N VAL A 658 21.30 1.67 17.75
CA VAL A 658 20.58 2.04 16.51
C VAL A 658 20.18 3.52 16.61
N GLU A 659 20.78 4.35 15.76
CA GLU A 659 20.45 5.76 15.68
C GLU A 659 18.97 5.96 15.29
N GLY A 660 18.29 6.90 15.96
CA GLY A 660 16.86 7.16 15.73
C GLY A 660 15.89 6.23 16.46
N VAL A 661 16.36 5.18 17.13
CA VAL A 661 15.52 4.31 17.97
C VAL A 661 15.50 4.79 19.42
N TRP A 662 14.31 4.90 20.01
CA TRP A 662 14.17 5.25 21.43
C TRP A 662 13.83 3.98 22.21
N GLY A 663 14.80 3.45 22.95
CA GLY A 663 14.62 2.25 23.75
C GLY A 663 14.12 2.59 25.15
N ALA A 664 13.40 1.67 25.77
CA ALA A 664 13.12 1.74 27.21
C ALA A 664 12.93 0.35 27.81
N VAL A 665 13.30 0.18 29.08
CA VAL A 665 13.17 -1.09 29.82
C VAL A 665 12.27 -0.89 31.01
N LEU A 666 11.29 -1.77 31.18
CA LEU A 666 10.39 -1.79 32.32
C LEU A 666 11.19 -2.03 33.61
N VAL A 667 11.06 -1.12 34.57
CA VAL A 667 11.68 -1.23 35.90
C VAL A 667 10.70 -1.99 36.78
N GLY A 668 10.95 -3.29 36.96
CA GLY A 668 10.10 -4.21 37.73
C GLY A 668 10.85 -5.46 38.17
#